data_AF-Q6AJK1-F1
#
_entry.id   AF-Q6AJK1-F1
#
_cell.length_a   1.000
_cell.length_b   1.000
_cell.length_c   1.000
_cell.angle_alpha   90.00
_cell.angle_beta   90.00
_cell.angle_gamma   90.00
#
_symmetry.space_group_name_H-M   'P 1'
#
loop_
_entity.id
_entity.type
_entity.pdbx_description
1 polymer ?
#
loop_
_entity_poly.entity_id
_entity_poly.type
_entity_poly.pdbx_seq_one_letter_code
_entity_poly.pdbx_strand_id
1 'polypeptide(L)'
;MIGKMLTKVFGSKNDRVLKQIRPLVTRINDLESTIKPLGDAALVAKTVEFKERIAKGESLKDLLPESFAVMREAASRVLGERHYDVQLVGGIILHKGRIAEMKTGEGKTLTSTLPVYLNGLSGKGVHVVTVNDYLAARDAEWMGQVYDFLGMSWDKIIHGMDDVERRAAYAADITYGTNNEFGFDYLRDNMKFELDDFCQRGFNFAIVDEVDSILIDEARTPLIISGPAEMSTELYDNINSIMYNFKVEEHYTVDEKARTVSLTDDGIGLGEELLDLENLCDPSSIEQLHHLNQALKAHVLFQRDVDYIVNDGQVVIVDEFTGRTMEGRRYSDGLHQALEAKENVKVEQENQTLAAITFQNYFRMYDKLAGMTGTADTEAAEFKKIYDLDVVLMPTNQPMVRDDYADVIFKNEDAKYRAVVREIAEMHEKGRPVLVGTISIDVSEKIADMLTKAKVPHEVLNAKQHAREAEIITAAGQVGRVTIATNMAGRGTDIKLGEGVRELGGLHIVATSRHESRRIDNQLRGRAGRQGDPGSSRFYLSLEDDLLRIFGSGRVSGIMDKLGMEEDEPIEHGMISRAIENAQRKVEGHNFDIRKHLLEYDDVMNKQREIVYQQRYEVLAGADVSAEIQEMVNDIVRNLASEFSDERLDSLDWDWAGCLERLQEAFSVQPEWSEETRTDIKFEELRDLIAGVVAQKYREQEEENGADTQRQLEKILLLQVVDGLWKDHLLSMDYLKEGIGLRGYGQKNPLNEYKREAFQLFGHLMETVKSQVVSSLMRVRVVHENDVDRMEEERRRRHEEEMQRIQALVPAGNADEEHQQPAHVDKIGRNTPCPCGSGKKYKKCCGKLS
;
A
#
# COMPACT_ATOMS: atom_id res chain seq x y z
N MET A 1 -42.69 2.18 0.90
CA MET A 1 -43.45 2.51 -0.33
C MET A 1 -43.11 3.88 -0.90
N ILE A 2 -43.11 4.94 -0.07
CA ILE A 2 -42.79 6.33 -0.49
C ILE A 2 -41.44 6.42 -1.23
N GLY A 3 -40.38 5.78 -0.73
CA GLY A 3 -39.07 5.74 -1.40
C GLY A 3 -39.12 5.21 -2.84
N LYS A 4 -39.75 4.04 -3.08
CA LYS A 4 -39.90 3.48 -4.45
C LYS A 4 -40.74 4.37 -5.36
N MET A 5 -41.74 5.06 -4.83
CA MET A 5 -42.56 6.00 -5.61
C MET A 5 -41.76 7.26 -5.99
N LEU A 6 -41.02 7.84 -5.04
CA LEU A 6 -40.13 8.97 -5.28
C LEU A 6 -39.01 8.62 -6.28
N THR A 7 -38.41 7.42 -6.20
CA THR A 7 -37.42 6.98 -7.19
C THR A 7 -38.02 6.80 -8.59
N LYS A 8 -39.27 6.33 -8.71
CA LYS A 8 -39.95 6.27 -10.02
C LYS A 8 -40.25 7.65 -10.62
N VAL A 9 -40.57 8.64 -9.78
CA VAL A 9 -40.94 10.00 -10.23
C VAL A 9 -39.71 10.88 -10.49
N PHE A 10 -38.71 10.85 -9.60
CA PHE A 10 -37.54 11.72 -9.65
C PHE A 10 -36.25 11.04 -10.14
N GLY A 11 -36.26 9.72 -10.31
CA GLY A 11 -35.07 8.90 -10.58
C GLY A 11 -34.26 8.59 -9.31
N SER A 12 -33.35 7.62 -9.41
CA SER A 12 -32.33 7.36 -8.40
C SER A 12 -31.28 8.50 -8.33
N LYS A 13 -30.38 8.48 -7.34
CA LYS A 13 -29.20 9.38 -7.33
C LYS A 13 -28.41 9.22 -8.64
N ASN A 14 -28.25 7.99 -9.12
CA ASN A 14 -27.57 7.67 -10.36
C ASN A 14 -28.27 8.28 -11.59
N ASP A 15 -29.58 8.08 -11.72
CA ASP A 15 -30.36 8.60 -12.86
C ASP A 15 -30.29 10.13 -12.98
N ARG A 16 -30.29 10.82 -11.84
CA ARG A 16 -30.15 12.28 -11.80
C ARG A 16 -28.79 12.75 -12.31
N VAL A 17 -27.71 12.04 -11.95
CA VAL A 17 -26.36 12.35 -12.44
C VAL A 17 -26.28 12.12 -13.96
N LEU A 18 -26.79 10.98 -14.45
CA LEU A 18 -26.80 10.66 -15.88
C LEU A 18 -27.63 11.68 -16.69
N LYS A 19 -28.79 12.09 -16.16
CA LYS A 19 -29.67 13.08 -16.80
C LYS A 19 -28.99 14.46 -16.94
N GLN A 20 -28.15 14.85 -15.98
CA GLN A 20 -27.38 16.11 -16.04
C GLN A 20 -26.25 16.06 -17.08
N ILE A 21 -25.76 14.87 -17.44
CA ILE A 21 -24.65 14.68 -18.39
C ILE A 21 -25.17 14.59 -19.83
N ARG A 22 -26.40 14.11 -20.03
CA ARG A 22 -27.00 13.92 -21.36
C ARG A 22 -26.88 15.13 -22.30
N PRO A 23 -27.08 16.39 -21.86
CA PRO A 23 -26.89 17.54 -22.74
C PRO A 23 -25.45 17.73 -23.23
N LEU A 24 -24.44 17.37 -22.42
CA LEU A 24 -23.04 17.40 -22.85
C LEU A 24 -22.76 16.34 -23.91
N VAL A 25 -23.31 15.13 -23.74
CA VAL A 25 -23.20 14.05 -24.74
C VAL A 25 -23.79 14.49 -26.09
N THR A 26 -24.99 15.10 -26.07
CA THR A 26 -25.60 15.66 -27.27
C THR A 26 -24.69 16.70 -27.93
N ARG A 27 -24.12 17.64 -27.17
CA ARG A 27 -23.19 18.63 -27.71
C ARG A 27 -21.95 18.00 -28.35
N ILE A 28 -21.37 16.95 -27.74
CA ILE A 28 -20.22 16.25 -28.35
C ILE A 28 -20.64 15.58 -29.67
N ASN A 29 -21.82 14.95 -29.70
CA ASN A 29 -22.34 14.31 -30.91
C ASN A 29 -22.65 15.31 -32.02
N ASP A 30 -23.17 16.49 -31.70
CA ASP A 30 -23.45 17.54 -32.69
C ASP A 30 -22.17 18.03 -33.39
N LEU A 31 -21.04 18.05 -32.67
CA LEU A 31 -19.72 18.41 -33.20
C LEU A 31 -19.14 17.37 -34.16
N GLU A 32 -19.68 16.14 -34.23
CA GLU A 32 -19.20 15.12 -35.17
C GLU A 32 -19.30 15.61 -36.63
N SER A 33 -20.33 16.40 -36.94
CA SER A 33 -20.55 16.98 -38.27
C SER A 33 -19.47 17.98 -38.70
N THR A 34 -18.77 18.62 -37.75
CA THR A 34 -17.72 19.61 -38.01
C THR A 34 -16.31 19.04 -37.83
N ILE A 35 -16.14 18.05 -36.95
CA ILE A 35 -14.85 17.42 -36.67
C ILE A 35 -14.50 16.34 -37.70
N LYS A 36 -15.45 15.48 -38.08
CA LYS A 36 -15.21 14.38 -39.01
C LYS A 36 -14.68 14.82 -40.39
N PRO A 37 -15.11 15.95 -40.98
CA PRO A 37 -14.56 16.42 -42.25
C PRO A 37 -13.13 17.00 -42.18
N LEU A 38 -12.57 17.22 -40.98
CA LEU A 38 -11.22 17.74 -40.85
C LEU A 38 -10.21 16.72 -41.39
N GLY A 39 -9.25 17.19 -42.21
CA GLY A 39 -8.07 16.39 -42.54
C GLY A 39 -7.19 16.18 -41.30
N ASP A 40 -6.32 15.16 -41.33
CA ASP A 40 -5.53 14.76 -40.16
C ASP A 40 -4.74 15.94 -39.56
N ALA A 41 -4.03 16.71 -40.40
CA ALA A 41 -3.28 17.89 -39.93
C ALA A 41 -4.15 18.93 -39.22
N ALA A 42 -5.40 19.13 -39.66
CA ALA A 42 -6.33 20.05 -39.01
C ALA A 42 -6.90 19.48 -37.70
N LEU A 43 -7.03 18.15 -37.61
CA LEU A 43 -7.44 17.47 -36.39
C LEU A 43 -6.32 17.51 -35.33
N VAL A 44 -5.05 17.27 -35.72
CA VAL A 44 -3.88 17.43 -34.83
C VAL A 44 -3.73 18.88 -34.35
N ALA A 45 -3.95 19.86 -35.24
CA ALA A 45 -3.87 21.28 -34.88
C ALA A 45 -4.86 21.70 -33.78
N LYS A 46 -5.93 20.92 -33.53
CA LYS A 46 -6.84 21.17 -32.41
C LYS A 46 -6.17 21.05 -31.06
N THR A 47 -5.17 20.17 -30.90
CA THR A 47 -4.44 20.04 -29.64
C THR A 47 -3.67 21.31 -29.31
N VAL A 48 -3.00 21.90 -30.30
CA VAL A 48 -2.31 23.19 -30.16
C VAL A 48 -3.31 24.31 -29.85
N GLU A 49 -4.43 24.37 -30.59
CA GLU A 49 -5.51 25.34 -30.34
C GLU A 49 -6.04 25.26 -28.90
N PHE A 50 -6.28 24.05 -28.40
CA PHE A 50 -6.78 23.86 -27.03
C PHE A 50 -5.75 24.26 -25.97
N LYS A 51 -4.46 23.91 -26.15
CA LYS A 51 -3.38 24.36 -25.26
C LYS A 51 -3.28 25.89 -25.23
N GLU A 52 -3.40 26.56 -26.37
CA GLU A 52 -3.44 28.04 -26.44
C GLU A 52 -4.67 28.65 -25.77
N ARG A 53 -5.84 28.02 -25.89
CA ARG A 53 -7.09 28.47 -25.24
C ARG A 53 -7.00 28.35 -23.72
N ILE A 54 -6.40 27.27 -23.21
CA ILE A 54 -6.11 27.10 -21.77
C ILE A 54 -5.14 28.19 -21.29
N ALA A 55 -4.07 28.46 -22.04
CA ALA A 55 -3.12 29.53 -21.71
C ALA A 55 -3.77 30.93 -21.68
N LYS A 56 -4.87 31.12 -22.43
CA LYS A 56 -5.71 32.35 -22.43
C LYS A 56 -6.76 32.35 -21.31
N GLY A 57 -6.82 31.33 -20.46
CA GLY A 57 -7.69 31.24 -19.28
C GLY A 57 -9.00 30.45 -19.48
N GLU A 58 -9.19 29.77 -20.62
CA GLU A 58 -10.35 28.90 -20.81
C GLU A 58 -10.22 27.63 -19.95
N SER A 59 -11.33 27.22 -19.30
CA SER A 59 -11.29 26.08 -18.38
C SER A 59 -11.42 24.74 -19.13
N LEU A 60 -10.88 23.66 -18.54
CA LEU A 60 -11.06 22.30 -19.09
C LEU A 60 -12.54 21.91 -19.22
N LYS A 61 -13.41 22.45 -18.36
CA LYS A 61 -14.85 22.22 -18.41
C LYS A 61 -15.47 22.79 -19.69
N ASP A 62 -14.99 23.93 -20.16
CA ASP A 62 -15.50 24.59 -21.36
C ASP A 62 -15.02 23.86 -22.63
N LEU A 63 -13.79 23.35 -22.61
CA LEU A 63 -13.19 22.55 -23.69
C LEU A 63 -13.71 21.11 -23.77
N LEU A 64 -14.42 20.62 -22.75
CA LEU A 64 -14.85 19.21 -22.68
C LEU A 64 -15.58 18.74 -23.94
N PRO A 65 -16.59 19.46 -24.48
CA PRO A 65 -17.32 18.95 -25.64
C PRO A 65 -16.45 18.80 -26.89
N GLU A 66 -15.58 19.78 -27.16
CA GLU A 66 -14.71 19.81 -28.33
C GLU A 66 -13.58 18.79 -28.23
N SER A 67 -12.91 18.74 -27.08
CA SER A 67 -11.83 17.77 -26.83
C SER A 67 -12.32 16.32 -26.93
N PHE A 68 -13.50 16.00 -26.42
CA PHE A 68 -14.09 14.66 -26.51
C PHE A 68 -14.48 14.30 -27.95
N ALA A 69 -14.95 15.28 -28.74
CA ALA A 69 -15.26 15.06 -30.15
C ALA A 69 -13.99 14.78 -30.97
N VAL A 70 -12.91 15.54 -30.72
CA VAL A 70 -11.59 15.35 -31.34
C VAL A 70 -10.99 13.99 -30.97
N MET A 71 -10.98 13.64 -29.68
CA MET A 71 -10.45 12.38 -29.19
C MET A 71 -11.20 11.17 -29.77
N ARG A 72 -12.53 11.26 -29.88
CA ARG A 72 -13.35 10.21 -30.50
C ARG A 72 -13.02 10.01 -31.98
N GLU A 73 -12.91 11.10 -32.74
CA GLU A 73 -12.57 11.02 -34.15
C GLU A 73 -11.16 10.44 -34.34
N ALA A 74 -10.20 10.86 -33.52
CA ALA A 74 -8.85 10.31 -33.52
C ALA A 74 -8.84 8.80 -33.24
N ALA A 75 -9.54 8.33 -32.20
CA ALA A 75 -9.65 6.91 -31.90
C ALA A 75 -10.31 6.13 -33.05
N SER A 76 -11.34 6.70 -33.69
CA SER A 76 -11.99 6.08 -34.84
C SER A 76 -11.08 5.96 -36.05
N ARG A 77 -10.15 6.90 -36.27
CA ARG A 77 -9.20 6.88 -37.39
C ARG A 77 -8.02 5.94 -37.14
N VAL A 78 -7.46 6.01 -35.94
CA VAL A 78 -6.21 5.32 -35.58
C VAL A 78 -6.48 3.87 -35.19
N LEU A 79 -7.48 3.63 -34.34
CA LEU A 79 -7.78 2.29 -33.82
C LEU A 79 -8.95 1.62 -34.56
N GLY A 80 -9.71 2.37 -35.38
CA GLY A 80 -10.96 1.88 -35.95
C GLY A 80 -12.10 1.80 -34.92
N GLU A 81 -11.91 2.36 -33.72
CA GLU A 81 -12.86 2.26 -32.60
C GLU A 81 -13.46 3.64 -32.30
N ARG A 82 -14.77 3.77 -32.56
CA ARG A 82 -15.52 4.98 -32.19
C ARG A 82 -16.13 4.80 -30.80
N HIS A 83 -15.92 5.76 -29.90
CA HIS A 83 -16.58 5.73 -28.60
C HIS A 83 -18.11 5.67 -28.73
N TYR A 84 -18.74 4.77 -27.97
CA TYR A 84 -20.19 4.74 -27.79
C TYR A 84 -20.65 5.89 -26.89
N ASP A 85 -21.93 6.24 -26.97
CA ASP A 85 -22.49 7.31 -26.15
C ASP A 85 -22.33 7.03 -24.64
N VAL A 86 -22.44 5.77 -24.23
CA VAL A 86 -22.22 5.35 -22.83
C VAL A 86 -20.77 5.55 -22.37
N GLN A 87 -19.80 5.43 -23.29
CA GLN A 87 -18.39 5.68 -23.01
C GLN A 87 -18.12 7.19 -22.88
N LEU A 88 -18.81 8.04 -23.65
CA LEU A 88 -18.74 9.49 -23.44
C LEU A 88 -19.24 9.89 -22.05
N VAL A 89 -20.33 9.28 -21.60
CA VAL A 89 -20.85 9.47 -20.24
C VAL A 89 -19.79 9.03 -19.22
N GLY A 90 -19.19 7.86 -19.41
CA GLY A 90 -18.09 7.36 -18.57
C GLY A 90 -16.91 8.33 -18.50
N GLY A 91 -16.43 8.82 -19.64
CA GLY A 91 -15.35 9.81 -19.72
C GLY A 91 -15.69 11.12 -18.99
N ILE A 92 -16.94 11.59 -19.06
CA ILE A 92 -17.39 12.78 -18.33
C ILE A 92 -17.42 12.53 -16.81
N ILE A 93 -17.82 11.32 -16.37
CA ILE A 93 -17.78 10.93 -14.96
C ILE A 93 -16.35 10.90 -14.44
N LEU A 94 -15.44 10.28 -15.17
CA LEU A 94 -14.02 10.23 -14.84
C LEU A 94 -13.41 11.64 -14.76
N HIS A 95 -13.68 12.51 -15.74
CA HIS A 95 -13.21 13.91 -15.70
C HIS A 95 -13.74 14.71 -14.49
N LYS A 96 -14.87 14.29 -13.90
CA LYS A 96 -15.46 14.91 -12.70
C LYS A 96 -14.87 14.38 -11.39
N GLY A 97 -13.82 13.55 -11.42
CA GLY A 97 -13.20 13.00 -10.22
C GLY A 97 -14.10 11.98 -9.52
N ARG A 98 -14.59 10.99 -10.26
CA ARG A 98 -15.55 9.99 -9.77
C ARG A 98 -15.21 8.61 -10.29
N ILE A 99 -15.84 7.60 -9.69
CA ILE A 99 -15.74 6.23 -10.17
C ILE A 99 -16.83 5.95 -11.20
N ALA A 100 -16.43 5.55 -12.41
CA ALA A 100 -17.34 5.01 -13.42
C ALA A 100 -17.40 3.49 -13.29
N GLU A 101 -18.50 2.94 -12.76
CA GLU A 101 -18.72 1.50 -12.81
C GLU A 101 -19.26 1.13 -14.19
N MET A 102 -18.37 0.62 -15.03
CA MET A 102 -18.65 0.14 -16.38
C MET A 102 -18.52 -1.36 -16.40
N LYS A 103 -19.59 -2.08 -16.79
CA LYS A 103 -19.53 -3.54 -16.88
C LYS A 103 -18.35 -3.99 -17.74
N THR A 104 -17.79 -5.13 -17.38
CA THR A 104 -16.69 -5.76 -18.10
C THR A 104 -17.03 -5.91 -19.59
N GLY A 105 -16.10 -5.55 -20.48
CA GLY A 105 -16.34 -5.53 -21.93
C GLY A 105 -17.02 -4.26 -22.48
N GLU A 106 -17.28 -3.24 -21.65
CA GLU A 106 -17.80 -1.93 -22.12
C GLU A 106 -16.71 -0.96 -22.64
N GLY A 107 -15.47 -1.44 -22.81
CA GLY A 107 -14.36 -0.63 -23.34
C GLY A 107 -13.85 0.45 -22.38
N LYS A 108 -13.47 0.04 -21.16
CA LYS A 108 -12.94 0.95 -20.12
C LYS A 108 -11.67 1.67 -20.56
N THR A 109 -10.68 0.93 -21.08
CA THR A 109 -9.41 1.48 -21.61
C THR A 109 -9.67 2.56 -22.66
N LEU A 110 -10.47 2.27 -23.69
CA LEU A 110 -10.85 3.26 -24.70
C LEU A 110 -11.58 4.46 -24.08
N THR A 111 -12.49 4.23 -23.13
CA THR A 111 -13.24 5.30 -22.43
C THR A 111 -12.33 6.25 -21.67
N SER A 112 -11.27 5.73 -21.05
CA SER A 112 -10.32 6.53 -20.27
C SER A 112 -9.57 7.57 -21.12
N THR A 113 -9.42 7.34 -22.42
CA THR A 113 -8.71 8.26 -23.30
C THR A 113 -9.34 9.65 -23.39
N LEU A 114 -10.67 9.74 -23.24
CA LEU A 114 -11.43 11.00 -23.29
C LEU A 114 -10.99 11.99 -22.18
N PRO A 115 -11.12 11.64 -20.87
CA PRO A 115 -10.66 12.50 -19.79
C PRO A 115 -9.14 12.60 -19.70
N VAL A 116 -8.38 11.57 -20.11
CA VAL A 116 -6.91 11.62 -20.13
C VAL A 116 -6.43 12.68 -21.10
N TYR A 117 -6.93 12.68 -22.34
CA TYR A 117 -6.62 13.72 -23.32
C TYR A 117 -6.97 15.12 -22.79
N LEU A 118 -8.21 15.30 -22.30
CA LEU A 118 -8.65 16.60 -21.79
C LEU A 118 -7.79 17.13 -20.63
N ASN A 119 -7.47 16.30 -19.62
CA ASN A 119 -6.66 16.76 -18.51
C ASN A 119 -5.17 16.89 -18.90
N GLY A 120 -4.68 16.10 -19.87
CA GLY A 120 -3.33 16.20 -20.42
C GLY A 120 -3.07 17.54 -21.13
N LEU A 121 -4.11 18.14 -21.73
CA LEU A 121 -4.00 19.48 -22.34
C LEU A 121 -3.55 20.58 -21.36
N SER A 122 -3.64 20.35 -20.05
CA SER A 122 -3.14 21.30 -19.04
C SER A 122 -1.61 21.39 -18.97
N GLY A 123 -0.88 20.41 -19.53
CA GLY A 123 0.58 20.32 -19.43
C GLY A 123 1.10 19.94 -18.04
N LYS A 124 0.21 19.64 -17.09
CA LYS A 124 0.56 19.26 -15.71
C LYS A 124 0.69 17.74 -15.50
N GLY A 125 0.50 16.97 -16.56
CA GLY A 125 0.55 15.50 -16.48
C GLY A 125 -0.75 14.82 -16.12
N VAL A 126 -0.88 13.57 -16.58
CA VAL A 126 -1.96 12.64 -16.22
C VAL A 126 -1.36 11.26 -15.96
N HIS A 127 -1.73 10.65 -14.83
CA HIS A 127 -1.36 9.27 -14.53
C HIS A 127 -2.52 8.31 -14.83
N VAL A 128 -2.23 7.26 -15.59
CA VAL A 128 -3.16 6.13 -15.79
C VAL A 128 -2.61 4.92 -15.04
N VAL A 129 -3.28 4.57 -13.95
CA VAL A 129 -2.84 3.52 -13.04
C VAL A 129 -3.50 2.21 -13.43
N THR A 130 -2.70 1.16 -13.58
CA THR A 130 -3.14 -0.21 -13.88
C THR A 130 -2.64 -1.18 -12.82
N VAL A 131 -3.13 -2.42 -12.85
CA VAL A 131 -2.86 -3.44 -11.81
C VAL A 131 -1.47 -4.08 -11.94
N ASN A 132 -0.90 -4.12 -13.15
CA ASN A 132 0.42 -4.71 -13.37
C ASN A 132 1.12 -4.08 -14.59
N ASP A 133 2.43 -4.23 -14.65
CA ASP A 133 3.29 -3.62 -15.66
C ASP A 133 2.98 -4.09 -17.08
N TYR A 134 2.55 -5.34 -17.25
CA TYR A 134 2.14 -5.83 -18.57
C TYR A 134 0.93 -5.05 -19.10
N LEU A 135 -0.09 -4.83 -18.26
CA LEU A 135 -1.26 -4.03 -18.63
C LEU A 135 -0.87 -2.56 -18.84
N ALA A 136 -0.02 -1.99 -17.99
CA ALA A 136 0.50 -0.63 -18.17
C ALA A 136 1.17 -0.47 -19.53
N ALA A 137 2.09 -1.38 -19.87
CA ALA A 137 2.81 -1.35 -21.13
C ALA A 137 1.91 -1.56 -22.35
N ARG A 138 1.04 -2.58 -22.31
CA ARG A 138 0.09 -2.88 -23.39
C ARG A 138 -0.84 -1.71 -23.65
N ASP A 139 -1.43 -1.14 -22.59
CA ASP A 139 -2.44 -0.09 -22.73
C ASP A 139 -1.80 1.24 -23.12
N ALA A 140 -0.60 1.53 -22.64
CA ALA A 140 0.20 2.67 -23.07
C ALA A 140 0.52 2.57 -24.57
N GLU A 141 1.03 1.44 -25.06
CA GLU A 141 1.34 1.24 -26.49
C GLU A 141 0.09 1.25 -27.38
N TRP A 142 -1.03 0.73 -26.87
CA TRP A 142 -2.27 0.67 -27.63
C TRP A 142 -2.94 2.05 -27.72
N MET A 143 -3.20 2.71 -26.59
CA MET A 143 -3.84 4.04 -26.58
C MET A 143 -2.89 5.15 -27.01
N GLY A 144 -1.59 4.95 -26.79
CA GLY A 144 -0.48 5.82 -27.19
C GLY A 144 -0.51 6.21 -28.66
N GLN A 145 -0.89 5.29 -29.54
CA GLN A 145 -1.06 5.57 -30.97
C GLN A 145 -2.02 6.74 -31.25
N VAL A 146 -3.05 6.90 -30.41
CA VAL A 146 -4.04 7.97 -30.56
C VAL A 146 -3.53 9.28 -29.95
N TYR A 147 -2.77 9.20 -28.86
CA TYR A 147 -2.10 10.37 -28.27
C TYR A 147 -1.03 10.92 -29.20
N ASP A 148 -0.19 10.07 -29.78
CA ASP A 148 0.81 10.42 -30.79
C ASP A 148 0.18 11.08 -32.00
N PHE A 149 -0.93 10.52 -32.50
CA PHE A 149 -1.67 11.11 -33.60
C PHE A 149 -2.15 12.53 -33.27
N LEU A 150 -2.55 12.80 -32.03
CA LEU A 150 -2.96 14.13 -31.57
C LEU A 150 -1.77 15.00 -31.11
N GLY A 151 -0.52 14.54 -31.23
CA GLY A 151 0.65 15.31 -30.81
C GLY A 151 0.77 15.47 -29.28
N MET A 152 0.24 14.52 -28.52
CA MET A 152 0.39 14.42 -27.06
C MET A 152 1.49 13.41 -26.75
N SER A 153 2.46 13.78 -25.91
CA SER A 153 3.50 12.82 -25.48
C SER A 153 2.93 11.86 -24.44
N TRP A 154 3.35 10.59 -24.53
CA TRP A 154 2.98 9.58 -23.55
C TRP A 154 4.16 8.66 -23.28
N ASP A 155 4.19 8.05 -22.09
CA ASP A 155 5.15 7.01 -21.74
C ASP A 155 4.59 6.07 -20.66
N LYS A 156 5.40 5.11 -20.22
CA LYS A 156 5.07 4.13 -19.18
C LYS A 156 6.18 4.03 -18.13
N ILE A 157 5.78 3.79 -16.89
CA ILE A 157 6.66 3.37 -15.79
C ILE A 157 6.41 1.89 -15.55
N ILE A 158 7.47 1.10 -15.70
CA ILE A 158 7.49 -0.34 -15.45
C ILE A 158 8.74 -0.70 -14.64
N HIS A 159 8.73 -1.89 -14.05
CA HIS A 159 9.85 -2.42 -13.29
C HIS A 159 11.14 -2.49 -14.13
N GLY A 160 12.28 -2.27 -13.47
CA GLY A 160 13.61 -2.34 -14.08
C GLY A 160 14.10 -1.04 -14.75
N MET A 161 13.28 0.01 -14.83
CA MET A 161 13.71 1.32 -15.33
C MET A 161 14.63 2.06 -14.36
N ASP A 162 15.63 2.74 -14.90
CA ASP A 162 16.49 3.65 -14.14
C ASP A 162 15.85 5.04 -13.94
N ASP A 163 16.48 5.88 -13.11
CA ASP A 163 15.94 7.20 -12.77
C ASP A 163 15.88 8.16 -13.97
N VAL A 164 16.79 8.02 -14.95
CA VAL A 164 16.79 8.86 -16.16
C VAL A 164 15.59 8.51 -17.04
N GLU A 165 15.36 7.22 -17.24
CA GLU A 165 14.20 6.70 -17.98
C GLU A 165 12.89 7.09 -17.29
N ARG A 166 12.80 6.95 -15.96
CA ARG A 166 11.61 7.33 -15.18
C ARG A 166 11.31 8.82 -15.28
N ARG A 167 12.31 9.68 -15.12
CA ARG A 167 12.16 11.14 -15.24
C ARG A 167 11.68 11.55 -16.63
N ALA A 168 12.21 10.92 -17.69
CA ALA A 168 11.75 11.14 -19.04
C ALA A 168 10.28 10.73 -19.23
N ALA A 169 9.89 9.57 -18.70
CA ALA A 169 8.52 9.06 -18.77
C ALA A 169 7.50 9.93 -18.01
N TYR A 170 7.89 10.46 -16.84
CA TYR A 170 7.06 11.41 -16.09
C TYR A 170 6.98 12.78 -16.73
N ALA A 171 7.94 13.19 -17.56
CA ALA A 171 7.89 14.46 -18.28
C ALA A 171 6.81 14.48 -19.40
N ALA A 172 6.31 13.31 -19.82
CA ALA A 172 5.27 13.18 -20.83
C ALA A 172 3.92 13.82 -20.41
N ASP A 173 3.04 14.15 -21.36
CA ASP A 173 1.69 14.64 -21.06
C ASP A 173 0.85 13.54 -20.35
N ILE A 174 1.07 12.27 -20.69
CA ILE A 174 0.41 11.08 -20.13
C ILE A 174 1.44 10.05 -19.68
N THR A 175 1.30 9.49 -18.47
CA THR A 175 2.17 8.43 -17.96
C THR A 175 1.32 7.25 -17.48
N TYR A 176 1.54 6.07 -18.06
CA TYR A 176 0.94 4.81 -17.59
C TYR A 176 1.85 4.15 -16.56
N GLY A 177 1.30 3.45 -15.59
CA GLY A 177 2.10 2.72 -14.61
C GLY A 177 1.24 1.95 -13.63
N THR A 178 1.89 1.34 -12.64
CA THR A 178 1.18 0.67 -11.55
C THR A 178 1.15 1.55 -10.30
N ASN A 179 0.22 1.26 -9.40
CA ASN A 179 0.15 1.87 -8.08
C ASN A 179 1.45 1.67 -7.28
N ASN A 180 2.06 0.49 -7.40
CA ASN A 180 3.35 0.19 -6.77
C ASN A 180 4.46 1.10 -7.30
N GLU A 181 4.66 1.13 -8.61
CA GLU A 181 5.74 1.91 -9.23
C GLU A 181 5.60 3.40 -8.90
N PHE A 182 4.40 3.95 -9.05
CA PHE A 182 4.13 5.35 -8.71
C PHE A 182 4.28 5.63 -7.21
N GLY A 183 3.85 4.74 -6.33
CA GLY A 183 4.01 4.97 -4.90
C GLY A 183 5.48 4.88 -4.44
N PHE A 184 6.25 3.94 -4.99
CA PHE A 184 7.67 3.80 -4.69
C PHE A 184 8.52 4.92 -5.29
N ASP A 185 8.21 5.41 -6.50
CA ASP A 185 8.87 6.59 -7.06
C ASP A 185 8.66 7.82 -6.18
N TYR A 186 7.46 8.01 -5.65
CA TYR A 186 7.20 9.08 -4.68
C TYR A 186 8.04 8.92 -3.40
N LEU A 187 8.13 7.71 -2.84
CA LEU A 187 8.96 7.46 -1.67
C LEU A 187 10.44 7.71 -1.97
N ARG A 188 10.95 7.25 -3.12
CA ARG A 188 12.32 7.48 -3.59
C ARG A 188 12.61 8.96 -3.77
N ASP A 189 11.71 9.71 -4.39
CA ASP A 189 11.89 11.15 -4.59
C ASP A 189 12.07 11.88 -3.26
N ASN A 190 11.29 11.55 -2.23
CA ASN A 190 11.44 12.19 -0.92
C ASN A 190 12.70 11.79 -0.13
N MET A 191 13.46 10.80 -0.62
CA MET A 191 14.78 10.43 -0.08
C MET A 191 15.95 11.09 -0.85
N LYS A 192 15.70 11.76 -1.98
CA LYS A 192 16.73 12.42 -2.79
C LYS A 192 17.20 13.72 -2.14
N PHE A 193 18.37 14.19 -2.57
CA PHE A 193 19.03 15.41 -2.05
C PHE A 193 18.97 16.61 -2.98
N GLU A 194 18.42 16.44 -4.19
CA GLU A 194 18.24 17.50 -5.16
C GLU A 194 16.86 17.35 -5.81
N LEU A 195 16.19 18.47 -6.09
CA LEU A 195 14.93 18.44 -6.83
C LEU A 195 15.13 18.00 -8.27
N ASP A 196 16.28 18.31 -8.87
CA ASP A 196 16.60 17.91 -10.23
C ASP A 196 16.72 16.39 -10.37
N ASP A 197 16.94 15.69 -9.24
CA ASP A 197 16.95 14.24 -9.23
C ASP A 197 15.55 13.63 -9.19
N PHE A 198 14.51 14.37 -8.81
CA PHE A 198 13.15 13.83 -8.72
C PHE A 198 12.69 13.28 -10.07
N CYS A 199 11.97 12.16 -10.02
CA CYS A 199 11.37 11.53 -11.18
C CYS A 199 9.95 12.07 -11.38
N GLN A 200 9.15 12.15 -10.32
CA GLN A 200 7.76 12.59 -10.41
C GLN A 200 7.62 14.10 -10.55
N ARG A 201 6.47 14.46 -11.13
CA ARG A 201 5.95 15.83 -11.10
C ARG A 201 4.93 15.98 -9.96
N GLY A 202 4.04 16.97 -10.05
CA GLY A 202 2.91 17.11 -9.13
C GLY A 202 1.75 16.13 -9.39
N PHE A 203 0.83 16.04 -8.43
CA PHE A 203 -0.31 15.13 -8.43
C PHE A 203 -1.58 15.74 -9.08
N ASN A 204 -1.54 16.02 -10.39
CA ASN A 204 -2.62 16.74 -11.07
C ASN A 204 -3.90 15.92 -11.33
N PHE A 205 -3.80 14.80 -12.05
CA PHE A 205 -4.97 13.96 -12.37
C PHE A 205 -4.55 12.50 -12.51
N ALA A 206 -5.28 11.61 -11.83
CA ALA A 206 -5.11 10.17 -11.97
C ALA A 206 -6.42 9.46 -12.30
N ILE A 207 -6.34 8.46 -13.18
CA ILE A 207 -7.39 7.46 -13.38
C ILE A 207 -6.85 6.10 -12.96
N VAL A 208 -7.52 5.46 -12.01
CA VAL A 208 -7.21 4.11 -11.57
C VAL A 208 -8.11 3.10 -12.29
N ASP A 209 -7.53 2.26 -13.17
CA ASP A 209 -8.23 1.10 -13.71
C ASP A 209 -8.34 -0.01 -12.66
N GLU A 210 -9.43 -0.77 -12.72
CA GLU A 210 -9.80 -1.75 -11.68
C GLU A 210 -9.67 -1.15 -10.28
N VAL A 211 -10.21 0.07 -10.10
CA VAL A 211 -10.05 0.92 -8.91
C VAL A 211 -10.36 0.22 -7.59
N ASP A 212 -11.27 -0.74 -7.60
CA ASP A 212 -11.62 -1.58 -6.46
C ASP A 212 -10.54 -2.60 -6.09
N SER A 213 -9.80 -3.12 -7.06
CA SER A 213 -8.62 -3.94 -6.78
C SER A 213 -7.54 -3.10 -6.11
N ILE A 214 -7.22 -1.94 -6.67
CA ILE A 214 -6.10 -1.12 -6.21
C ILE A 214 -6.42 -0.41 -4.89
N LEU A 215 -7.57 0.27 -4.80
CA LEU A 215 -7.88 1.13 -3.65
C LEU A 215 -8.58 0.40 -2.49
N ILE A 216 -8.98 -0.86 -2.66
CA ILE A 216 -9.63 -1.68 -1.60
C ILE A 216 -8.85 -2.98 -1.33
N ASP A 217 -8.52 -3.77 -2.35
CA ASP A 217 -7.82 -5.05 -2.12
C ASP A 217 -6.33 -4.82 -1.79
N GLU A 218 -5.63 -4.03 -2.59
CA GLU A 218 -4.18 -3.79 -2.45
C GLU A 218 -3.87 -2.74 -1.39
N ALA A 219 -4.82 -1.87 -1.07
CA ALA A 219 -4.73 -0.86 0.00
C ALA A 219 -4.64 -1.44 1.43
N ARG A 220 -4.49 -2.77 1.58
CA ARG A 220 -4.36 -3.45 2.87
C ARG A 220 -2.96 -3.36 3.47
N THR A 221 -1.93 -3.32 2.62
CA THR A 221 -0.53 -3.29 3.05
C THR A 221 0.10 -1.98 2.57
N PRO A 222 0.83 -1.25 3.43
CA PRO A 222 1.56 -0.05 3.00
C PRO A 222 2.71 -0.41 2.06
N LEU A 223 3.10 0.56 1.22
CA LEU A 223 4.39 0.56 0.54
C LEU A 223 5.48 0.93 1.53
N ILE A 224 6.53 0.13 1.60
CA ILE A 224 7.63 0.30 2.53
C ILE A 224 8.95 0.14 1.76
N ILE A 225 9.84 1.12 1.91
CA ILE A 225 11.25 1.00 1.56
C ILE A 225 11.99 0.65 2.85
N SER A 226 12.65 -0.49 2.87
CA SER A 226 13.48 -0.93 3.99
C SER A 226 14.95 -0.91 3.62
N GLY A 227 15.80 -0.69 4.61
CA GLY A 227 17.25 -0.80 4.50
C GLY A 227 17.87 -1.24 5.82
N PRO A 228 19.18 -1.48 5.85
CA PRO A 228 19.85 -1.86 7.08
C PRO A 228 19.68 -0.77 8.14
N ALA A 229 19.37 -1.16 9.36
CA ALA A 229 19.32 -0.27 10.51
C ALA A 229 20.75 0.18 10.86
N GLU A 230 20.90 1.46 11.19
CA GLU A 230 22.16 2.00 11.74
C GLU A 230 22.34 1.64 13.24
N MET A 231 21.33 0.99 13.83
CA MET A 231 21.31 0.61 15.23
C MET A 231 22.48 -0.27 15.64
N SER A 232 22.92 -0.08 16.88
CA SER A 232 23.97 -0.92 17.45
C SER A 232 23.44 -2.31 17.73
N THR A 233 24.01 -3.30 17.04
CA THR A 233 23.80 -4.72 17.37
C THR A 233 24.25 -5.07 18.79
N GLU A 234 25.07 -4.22 19.44
CA GLU A 234 25.54 -4.40 20.81
C GLU A 234 24.40 -4.33 21.84
N LEU A 235 23.30 -3.60 21.56
CA LEU A 235 22.17 -3.52 22.49
C LEU A 235 21.53 -4.90 22.71
N TYR A 236 21.46 -5.73 21.66
CA TYR A 236 21.01 -7.12 21.77
C TYR A 236 21.90 -7.95 22.68
N ASP A 237 23.23 -7.83 22.53
CA ASP A 237 24.18 -8.53 23.37
C ASP A 237 24.10 -8.07 24.84
N ASN A 238 23.98 -6.75 25.05
CA ASN A 238 23.84 -6.15 26.37
C ASN A 238 22.56 -6.64 27.07
N ILE A 239 21.42 -6.62 26.39
CA ILE A 239 20.15 -7.09 26.96
C ILE A 239 20.16 -8.61 27.14
N ASN A 240 20.71 -9.36 26.18
CA ASN A 240 20.88 -10.80 26.33
C ASN A 240 21.70 -11.15 27.58
N SER A 241 22.70 -10.33 27.90
CA SER A 241 23.55 -10.53 29.07
C SER A 241 22.80 -10.42 30.41
N ILE A 242 21.67 -9.72 30.47
CA ILE A 242 20.89 -9.56 31.72
C ILE A 242 19.75 -10.58 31.86
N MET A 243 19.46 -11.36 30.81
CA MET A 243 18.29 -12.24 30.75
C MET A 243 18.23 -13.32 31.84
N TYR A 244 19.38 -13.77 32.35
CA TYR A 244 19.43 -14.79 33.41
C TYR A 244 18.86 -14.32 34.76
N ASN A 245 18.65 -13.00 34.94
CA ASN A 245 18.05 -12.43 36.14
C ASN A 245 16.52 -12.51 36.13
N PHE A 246 15.91 -12.61 34.95
CA PHE A 246 14.46 -12.66 34.78
C PHE A 246 13.93 -14.07 35.08
N LYS A 247 12.84 -14.16 35.85
CA LYS A 247 12.26 -15.43 36.31
C LYS A 247 10.78 -15.48 35.98
N VAL A 248 10.33 -16.65 35.53
CA VAL A 248 8.93 -16.92 35.23
C VAL A 248 8.05 -16.78 36.48
N GLU A 249 6.86 -16.22 36.31
CA GLU A 249 5.86 -15.89 37.34
C GLU A 249 6.27 -14.82 38.37
N GLU A 250 7.52 -14.39 38.38
CA GLU A 250 8.03 -13.29 39.22
C GLU A 250 8.20 -12.03 38.37
N HIS A 251 9.08 -12.08 37.37
CA HIS A 251 9.43 -10.94 36.50
C HIS A 251 8.66 -10.94 35.17
N TYR A 252 8.14 -12.08 34.74
CA TYR A 252 7.31 -12.15 33.54
C TYR A 252 6.31 -13.30 33.62
N THR A 253 5.24 -13.20 32.86
CA THR A 253 4.21 -14.23 32.70
C THR A 253 4.17 -14.72 31.27
N VAL A 254 3.77 -15.98 31.09
CA VAL A 254 3.71 -16.64 29.77
C VAL A 254 2.29 -17.12 29.51
N ASP A 255 1.71 -16.69 28.39
CA ASP A 255 0.49 -17.31 27.86
C ASP A 255 0.90 -18.29 26.75
N GLU A 256 0.98 -19.58 27.09
CA GLU A 256 1.34 -20.63 26.13
C GLU A 256 0.34 -20.76 24.98
N LYS A 257 -0.93 -20.39 25.18
CA LYS A 257 -1.96 -20.49 24.13
C LYS A 257 -1.87 -19.33 23.14
N ALA A 258 -1.63 -18.13 23.66
CA ALA A 258 -1.41 -16.95 22.83
C ALA A 258 0.03 -16.90 22.28
N ARG A 259 0.94 -17.70 22.85
CA ARG A 259 2.38 -17.70 22.57
C ARG A 259 2.95 -16.29 22.78
N THR A 260 2.62 -15.68 23.91
CA THR A 260 3.04 -14.32 24.31
C THR A 260 3.73 -14.34 25.66
N VAL A 261 4.66 -13.40 25.85
CA VAL A 261 5.33 -13.14 27.13
C VAL A 261 5.07 -11.68 27.50
N SER A 262 4.74 -11.45 28.76
CA SER A 262 4.46 -10.11 29.29
C SER A 262 5.25 -9.90 30.57
N LEU A 263 5.96 -8.78 30.66
CA LEU A 263 6.60 -8.33 31.90
C LEU A 263 5.55 -8.10 33.00
N THR A 264 5.90 -8.45 34.24
CA THR A 264 5.18 -8.04 35.44
C THR A 264 5.69 -6.68 35.92
N ASP A 265 5.01 -6.06 36.89
CA ASP A 265 5.51 -4.82 37.51
C ASP A 265 6.91 -5.03 38.14
N ASP A 266 7.15 -6.18 38.78
CA ASP A 266 8.46 -6.54 39.34
C ASP A 266 9.51 -6.75 38.23
N GLY A 267 9.11 -7.26 37.07
CA GLY A 267 9.99 -7.38 35.91
C GLY A 267 10.32 -6.05 35.24
N ILE A 268 9.37 -5.12 35.21
CA ILE A 268 9.62 -3.74 34.77
C ILE A 268 10.65 -3.11 35.70
N GLY A 269 10.45 -3.20 37.03
CA GLY A 269 11.39 -2.66 38.00
C GLY A 269 12.78 -3.29 37.93
N LEU A 270 12.87 -4.61 37.70
CA LEU A 270 14.15 -5.27 37.47
C LEU A 270 14.82 -4.81 36.16
N GLY A 271 14.05 -4.61 35.10
CA GLY A 271 14.54 -4.06 33.85
C GLY A 271 15.10 -2.65 34.01
N GLU A 272 14.40 -1.79 34.75
CA GLU A 272 14.85 -0.43 35.10
C GLU A 272 16.18 -0.45 35.86
N GLU A 273 16.30 -1.31 36.87
CA GLU A 273 17.53 -1.46 37.67
C GLU A 273 18.71 -1.96 36.81
N LEU A 274 18.51 -3.01 36.02
CA LEU A 274 19.58 -3.66 35.26
C LEU A 274 20.03 -2.85 34.03
N LEU A 275 19.16 -2.00 33.51
CA LEU A 275 19.44 -1.13 32.36
C LEU A 275 19.78 0.32 32.77
N ASP A 276 19.77 0.61 34.07
CA ASP A 276 20.01 1.96 34.64
C ASP A 276 19.05 3.02 34.07
N LEU A 277 17.75 2.69 34.04
CA LEU A 277 16.69 3.55 33.50
C LEU A 277 15.79 4.06 34.62
N GLU A 278 15.39 5.33 34.54
CA GLU A 278 14.40 5.90 35.49
C GLU A 278 13.00 5.33 35.29
N ASN A 279 12.62 5.08 34.03
CA ASN A 279 11.32 4.52 33.67
C ASN A 279 11.41 3.79 32.33
N LEU A 280 11.24 2.46 32.36
CA LEU A 280 11.33 1.59 31.18
C LEU A 280 10.15 1.80 30.21
N CYS A 281 9.03 2.33 30.70
CA CYS A 281 7.82 2.57 29.91
C CYS A 281 7.76 3.98 29.28
N ASP A 282 8.79 4.81 29.48
CA ASP A 282 8.86 6.14 28.87
C ASP A 282 9.17 6.05 27.38
N PRO A 283 8.70 6.98 26.52
CA PRO A 283 9.02 6.95 25.09
C PRO A 283 10.53 7.04 24.80
N SER A 284 11.32 7.63 25.70
CA SER A 284 12.79 7.66 25.61
C SER A 284 13.43 6.28 25.80
N SER A 285 12.74 5.35 26.48
CA SER A 285 13.19 3.99 26.78
C SER A 285 12.55 2.92 25.88
N ILE A 286 11.82 3.35 24.83
CA ILE A 286 11.00 2.45 24.01
C ILE A 286 11.83 1.39 23.30
N GLU A 287 13.06 1.73 22.91
CA GLU A 287 14.00 0.84 22.25
C GLU A 287 14.46 -0.27 23.21
N GLN A 288 14.89 0.09 24.42
CA GLN A 288 15.31 -0.86 25.45
C GLN A 288 14.16 -1.77 25.86
N LEU A 289 12.95 -1.23 26.02
CA LEU A 289 11.75 -2.00 26.29
C LEU A 289 11.44 -2.98 25.15
N HIS A 290 11.55 -2.55 23.89
CA HIS A 290 11.36 -3.42 22.73
C HIS A 290 12.36 -4.58 22.76
N HIS A 291 13.66 -4.29 22.86
CA HIS A 291 14.72 -5.30 22.86
C HIS A 291 14.61 -6.26 24.05
N LEU A 292 14.25 -5.76 25.25
CA LEU A 292 14.01 -6.60 26.42
C LEU A 292 12.84 -7.57 26.18
N ASN A 293 11.75 -7.08 25.57
CA ASN A 293 10.62 -7.94 25.21
C ASN A 293 11.01 -8.98 24.13
N GLN A 294 11.80 -8.61 23.13
CA GLN A 294 12.26 -9.56 22.11
C GLN A 294 13.23 -10.59 22.68
N ALA A 295 14.13 -10.19 23.58
CA ALA A 295 15.01 -11.10 24.31
C ALA A 295 14.19 -12.07 25.19
N LEU A 296 13.17 -11.57 25.92
CA LEU A 296 12.25 -12.43 26.67
C LEU A 296 11.54 -13.43 25.76
N LYS A 297 10.95 -12.99 24.64
CA LYS A 297 10.32 -13.89 23.67
C LYS A 297 11.30 -14.93 23.14
N ALA A 298 12.50 -14.51 22.71
CA ALA A 298 13.56 -15.37 22.21
C ALA A 298 13.98 -16.43 23.23
N HIS A 299 14.14 -16.05 24.51
CA HIS A 299 14.53 -16.97 25.59
C HIS A 299 13.42 -17.92 26.02
N VAL A 300 12.18 -17.44 26.07
CA VAL A 300 11.05 -18.14 26.70
C VAL A 300 10.18 -18.92 25.72
N LEU A 301 9.93 -18.39 24.51
CA LEU A 301 8.99 -18.97 23.55
C LEU A 301 9.65 -19.72 22.39
N PHE A 302 10.95 -19.50 22.17
CA PHE A 302 11.68 -20.05 21.03
C PHE A 302 12.80 -20.97 21.50
N GLN A 303 12.77 -22.21 21.02
CA GLN A 303 13.70 -23.25 21.41
C GLN A 303 14.55 -23.72 20.22
N ARG A 304 15.86 -23.78 20.46
CA ARG A 304 16.81 -24.38 19.53
C ARG A 304 16.47 -25.85 19.25
N ASP A 305 16.68 -26.27 18.01
CA ASP A 305 16.33 -27.58 17.44
C ASP A 305 14.81 -27.87 17.37
N VAL A 306 13.97 -26.85 17.63
CA VAL A 306 12.51 -26.91 17.49
C VAL A 306 12.01 -25.80 16.56
N ASP A 307 12.24 -24.54 16.92
CA ASP A 307 11.79 -23.37 16.16
C ASP A 307 12.86 -22.87 15.19
N TYR A 308 14.13 -23.14 15.51
CA TYR A 308 15.29 -22.77 14.70
C TYR A 308 16.46 -23.71 15.00
N ILE A 309 17.46 -23.73 14.12
CA ILE A 309 18.76 -24.35 14.37
C ILE A 309 19.87 -23.30 14.23
N VAL A 310 21.04 -23.61 14.78
CA VAL A 310 22.26 -22.82 14.50
C VAL A 310 23.10 -23.61 13.50
N ASN A 311 23.25 -23.08 12.29
CA ASN A 311 24.05 -23.68 11.23
C ASN A 311 25.03 -22.63 10.66
N ASP A 312 26.29 -23.01 10.47
CA ASP A 312 27.36 -22.12 9.98
C ASP A 312 27.46 -20.76 10.70
N GLY A 313 27.16 -20.74 12.00
CA GLY A 313 27.18 -19.51 12.81
C GLY A 313 26.01 -18.57 12.54
N GLN A 314 24.89 -19.06 12.01
CA GLN A 314 23.67 -18.30 11.77
C GLN A 314 22.46 -19.04 12.35
N VAL A 315 21.46 -18.26 12.82
CA VAL A 315 20.15 -18.78 13.20
C VAL A 315 19.34 -19.03 11.93
N VAL A 316 18.94 -20.29 11.71
CA VAL A 316 18.12 -20.73 10.56
C VAL A 316 16.77 -21.22 11.07
N ILE A 317 15.69 -20.59 10.61
CA ILE A 317 14.32 -20.91 11.02
C ILE A 317 13.95 -22.33 10.60
N VAL A 318 13.25 -23.06 11.48
CA VAL A 318 12.65 -24.36 11.19
C VAL A 318 11.15 -24.18 11.02
N ASP A 319 10.62 -24.62 9.89
CA ASP A 319 9.18 -24.60 9.64
C ASP A 319 8.45 -25.53 10.62
N GLU A 320 7.53 -24.97 11.42
CA GLU A 320 6.83 -25.68 12.50
C GLU A 320 6.01 -26.90 11.99
N PHE A 321 5.55 -26.87 10.74
CA PHE A 321 4.69 -27.91 10.19
C PHE A 321 5.48 -29.05 9.52
N THR A 322 6.63 -28.73 8.94
CA THR A 322 7.40 -29.65 8.10
C THR A 322 8.74 -30.05 8.72
N GLY A 323 9.25 -29.29 9.70
CA GLY A 323 10.57 -29.47 10.30
C GLY A 323 11.72 -29.14 9.34
N ARG A 324 11.45 -28.51 8.20
CA ARG A 324 12.47 -28.13 7.21
C ARG A 324 13.11 -26.81 7.60
N THR A 325 14.40 -26.66 7.33
CA THR A 325 15.12 -25.40 7.44
C THR A 325 14.67 -24.42 6.36
N MET A 326 14.49 -23.16 6.73
CA MET A 326 14.06 -22.07 5.85
C MET A 326 15.23 -21.08 5.67
N GLU A 327 16.22 -21.46 4.87
CA GLU A 327 17.40 -20.63 4.61
C GLU A 327 17.01 -19.28 3.99
N GLY A 328 17.64 -18.20 4.46
CA GLY A 328 17.36 -16.82 4.04
C GLY A 328 16.15 -16.15 4.70
N ARG A 329 15.31 -16.87 5.45
CA ARG A 329 14.21 -16.26 6.23
C ARG A 329 14.70 -15.79 7.60
N ARG A 330 14.21 -14.62 8.01
CA ARG A 330 14.41 -14.04 9.34
C ARG A 330 13.07 -13.76 10.01
N TYR A 331 13.01 -13.87 11.34
CA TYR A 331 11.89 -13.33 12.11
C TYR A 331 11.92 -11.79 12.05
N SER A 332 10.75 -11.16 12.14
CA SER A 332 10.62 -9.69 12.15
C SER A 332 10.88 -9.10 13.55
N ASP A 333 10.87 -7.77 13.62
CA ASP A 333 10.73 -6.98 14.85
C ASP A 333 11.83 -7.30 15.89
N GLY A 334 13.08 -7.42 15.44
CA GLY A 334 14.21 -7.70 16.31
C GLY A 334 14.30 -9.11 16.89
N LEU A 335 13.30 -9.97 16.70
CA LEU A 335 13.27 -11.31 17.30
C LEU A 335 14.40 -12.20 16.78
N HIS A 336 14.74 -12.09 15.49
CA HIS A 336 15.82 -12.89 14.92
C HIS A 336 17.18 -12.48 15.50
N GLN A 337 17.39 -11.19 15.72
CA GLN A 337 18.59 -10.62 16.34
C GLN A 337 18.69 -11.02 17.80
N ALA A 338 17.57 -11.01 18.53
CA ALA A 338 17.51 -11.52 19.90
C ALA A 338 17.86 -13.02 19.97
N LEU A 339 17.46 -13.81 18.98
CA LEU A 339 17.87 -15.22 18.85
C LEU A 339 19.35 -15.37 18.50
N GLU A 340 19.88 -14.51 17.62
CA GLU A 340 21.30 -14.49 17.29
C GLU A 340 22.16 -14.18 18.53
N ALA A 341 21.75 -13.16 19.32
CA ALA A 341 22.40 -12.81 20.58
C ALA A 341 22.28 -13.94 21.62
N LYS A 342 21.07 -14.52 21.78
CA LYS A 342 20.82 -15.68 22.66
C LYS A 342 21.79 -16.84 22.37
N GLU A 343 22.01 -17.13 21.10
CA GLU A 343 22.87 -18.24 20.67
C GLU A 343 24.36 -17.86 20.54
N ASN A 344 24.74 -16.63 20.89
CA ASN A 344 26.09 -16.08 20.78
C ASN A 344 26.67 -16.23 19.36
N VAL A 345 25.83 -16.00 18.35
CA VAL A 345 26.27 -15.88 16.96
C VAL A 345 26.32 -14.42 16.55
N LYS A 346 26.91 -14.12 15.38
CA LYS A 346 26.97 -12.74 14.89
C LYS A 346 25.55 -12.20 14.72
N VAL A 347 25.22 -11.17 15.49
CA VAL A 347 23.97 -10.42 15.33
C VAL A 347 24.09 -9.60 14.06
N GLU A 348 23.26 -9.89 13.06
CA GLU A 348 23.20 -9.10 11.84
C GLU A 348 22.27 -7.89 12.05
N GLN A 349 22.50 -6.82 11.30
CA GLN A 349 21.67 -5.61 11.37
C GLN A 349 20.20 -5.94 11.07
N GLU A 350 19.30 -5.27 11.78
CA GLU A 350 17.89 -5.25 11.43
C GLU A 350 17.67 -4.57 10.08
N ASN A 351 16.55 -4.90 9.45
CA ASN A 351 16.01 -4.03 8.41
C ASN A 351 15.06 -3.06 9.11
N GLN A 352 15.25 -1.75 8.86
CA GLN A 352 14.35 -0.71 9.35
C GLN A 352 13.57 -0.07 8.19
N THR A 353 12.40 0.47 8.52
CA THR A 353 11.60 1.29 7.61
C THR A 353 12.32 2.62 7.35
N LEU A 354 12.75 2.85 6.10
CA LEU A 354 13.35 4.12 5.68
C LEU A 354 12.30 5.11 5.18
N ALA A 355 11.27 4.60 4.51
CA ALA A 355 10.15 5.38 4.03
C ALA A 355 8.92 4.50 3.88
N ALA A 356 7.74 5.00 4.24
CA ALA A 356 6.50 4.25 4.08
C ALA A 356 5.32 5.15 3.71
N ILE A 357 4.37 4.64 2.93
CA ILE A 357 3.09 5.27 2.62
C ILE A 357 2.01 4.22 2.30
N THR A 358 0.77 4.45 2.72
CA THR A 358 -0.37 3.63 2.29
C THR A 358 -0.91 4.13 0.95
N PHE A 359 -1.46 3.24 0.11
CA PHE A 359 -2.15 3.68 -1.12
C PHE A 359 -3.27 4.67 -0.85
N GLN A 360 -3.95 4.52 0.28
CA GLN A 360 -4.99 5.44 0.72
C GLN A 360 -4.47 6.88 0.79
N ASN A 361 -3.35 7.09 1.48
CA ASN A 361 -2.75 8.40 1.63
C ASN A 361 -2.08 8.89 0.34
N TYR A 362 -1.41 7.99 -0.40
CA TYR A 362 -0.80 8.34 -1.68
C TYR A 362 -1.82 8.89 -2.68
N PHE A 363 -2.93 8.18 -2.90
CA PHE A 363 -3.94 8.60 -3.88
C PHE A 363 -4.76 9.81 -3.42
N ARG A 364 -4.85 10.10 -2.12
CA ARG A 364 -5.47 11.32 -1.60
C ARG A 364 -4.70 12.60 -1.93
N MET A 365 -3.43 12.50 -2.34
CA MET A 365 -2.62 13.66 -2.72
C MET A 365 -3.00 14.25 -4.09
N TYR A 366 -3.74 13.51 -4.93
CA TYR A 366 -4.13 14.01 -6.26
C TYR A 366 -5.18 15.11 -6.17
N ASP A 367 -4.94 16.23 -6.88
CA ASP A 367 -5.90 17.32 -7.08
C ASP A 367 -7.24 16.80 -7.62
N LYS A 368 -7.16 15.77 -8.48
CA LYS A 368 -8.34 15.06 -8.98
C LYS A 368 -8.04 13.58 -9.20
N LEU A 369 -8.72 12.74 -8.44
CA LEU A 369 -8.67 11.29 -8.56
C LEU A 369 -9.95 10.76 -9.21
N ALA A 370 -9.83 9.81 -10.12
CA ALA A 370 -10.94 9.09 -10.71
C ALA A 370 -10.61 7.60 -10.82
N GLY A 371 -11.63 6.78 -11.07
CA GLY A 371 -11.42 5.35 -11.22
C GLY A 371 -12.47 4.70 -12.11
N MET A 372 -12.13 3.54 -12.66
CA MET A 372 -13.04 2.73 -13.45
C MET A 372 -12.95 1.28 -13.02
N THR A 373 -14.09 0.59 -13.01
CA THR A 373 -14.17 -0.84 -12.66
C THR A 373 -15.49 -1.44 -13.13
N GLY A 374 -15.58 -2.76 -13.16
CA GLY A 374 -16.84 -3.50 -13.35
C GLY A 374 -17.74 -3.56 -12.12
N THR A 375 -17.21 -3.26 -10.93
CA THR A 375 -17.83 -3.70 -9.67
C THR A 375 -17.54 -2.77 -8.46
N ALA A 376 -17.83 -1.47 -8.53
CA ALA A 376 -17.55 -0.55 -7.41
C ALA A 376 -18.73 -0.33 -6.43
N ASP A 377 -19.98 -0.53 -6.86
CA ASP A 377 -21.18 -0.11 -6.12
C ASP A 377 -21.30 -0.79 -4.74
N THR A 378 -20.76 -2.01 -4.60
CA THR A 378 -20.76 -2.73 -3.32
C THR A 378 -19.93 -2.02 -2.25
N GLU A 379 -18.86 -1.32 -2.66
CA GLU A 379 -17.91 -0.61 -1.78
C GLU A 379 -18.07 0.92 -1.89
N ALA A 380 -19.18 1.41 -2.47
CA ALA A 380 -19.39 2.85 -2.71
C ALA A 380 -19.31 3.70 -1.43
N ALA A 381 -19.70 3.13 -0.28
CA ALA A 381 -19.58 3.81 1.01
C ALA A 381 -18.12 3.98 1.46
N GLU A 382 -17.29 2.96 1.21
CA GLU A 382 -15.87 2.98 1.54
C GLU A 382 -15.11 3.96 0.64
N PHE A 383 -15.32 3.90 -0.68
CA PHE A 383 -14.75 4.87 -1.62
C PHE A 383 -15.06 6.31 -1.24
N LYS A 384 -16.32 6.59 -0.88
CA LYS A 384 -16.72 7.93 -0.46
C LYS A 384 -16.10 8.34 0.87
N LYS A 385 -15.94 7.40 1.81
CA LYS A 385 -15.41 7.70 3.15
C LYS A 385 -13.90 7.94 3.14
N ILE A 386 -13.15 7.16 2.37
CA ILE A 386 -11.68 7.16 2.38
C ILE A 386 -11.12 8.15 1.35
N TYR A 387 -11.68 8.16 0.13
CA TYR A 387 -11.12 8.91 -1.02
C TYR A 387 -12.02 10.05 -1.51
N ASP A 388 -13.17 10.27 -0.87
CA ASP A 388 -14.24 11.18 -1.34
C ASP A 388 -14.81 10.86 -2.74
N LEU A 389 -14.61 9.64 -3.24
CA LEU A 389 -15.06 9.23 -4.58
C LEU A 389 -16.51 8.75 -4.61
N ASP A 390 -17.35 9.42 -5.40
CA ASP A 390 -18.70 8.94 -5.72
C ASP A 390 -18.67 7.88 -6.83
N VAL A 391 -19.32 6.74 -6.60
CA VAL A 391 -19.54 5.70 -7.63
C VAL A 391 -20.78 6.03 -8.46
N VAL A 392 -20.64 5.92 -9.79
CA VAL A 392 -21.73 6.11 -10.75
C VAL A 392 -21.84 4.89 -11.65
N LEU A 393 -23.00 4.25 -11.65
CA LEU A 393 -23.32 3.07 -12.45
C LEU A 393 -23.58 3.48 -13.89
N MET A 394 -22.73 3.00 -14.81
CA MET A 394 -22.87 3.29 -16.23
C MET A 394 -23.87 2.34 -16.88
N PRO A 395 -24.72 2.85 -17.79
CA PRO A 395 -25.54 1.98 -18.63
C PRO A 395 -24.64 1.18 -19.57
N THR A 396 -25.07 -0.04 -19.93
CA THR A 396 -24.40 -0.84 -20.95
C THR A 396 -24.78 -0.35 -22.35
N ASN A 397 -23.87 -0.51 -23.32
CA ASN A 397 -24.14 -0.17 -24.71
C ASN A 397 -25.24 -1.07 -25.32
N GLN A 398 -25.17 -2.37 -25.01
CA GLN A 398 -26.18 -3.36 -25.35
C GLN A 398 -26.78 -3.97 -24.08
N PRO A 399 -28.05 -4.43 -24.08
CA PRO A 399 -28.62 -5.10 -22.92
C PRO A 399 -27.83 -6.34 -22.52
N MET A 400 -27.56 -6.51 -21.22
CA MET A 400 -26.96 -7.72 -20.68
C MET A 400 -28.00 -8.84 -20.65
N VAL A 401 -27.74 -9.94 -21.36
CA VAL A 401 -28.66 -11.07 -21.54
C VAL A 401 -28.12 -12.40 -20.99
N ARG A 402 -27.14 -12.34 -20.08
CA ARG A 402 -26.56 -13.52 -19.42
C ARG A 402 -27.56 -14.15 -18.45
N ASP A 403 -27.62 -15.48 -18.43
CA ASP A 403 -28.40 -16.24 -17.45
C ASP A 403 -27.57 -16.52 -16.20
N ASP A 404 -27.87 -15.82 -15.10
CA ASP A 404 -27.27 -16.09 -13.78
C ASP A 404 -28.12 -17.11 -13.01
N TYR A 405 -27.69 -18.38 -12.99
CA TYR A 405 -28.40 -19.46 -12.31
C TYR A 405 -28.31 -19.33 -10.79
N ALA A 406 -29.26 -19.95 -10.09
CA ALA A 406 -29.21 -20.06 -8.64
C ALA A 406 -27.98 -20.87 -8.19
N ASP A 407 -27.54 -20.59 -6.95
CA ASP A 407 -26.45 -21.34 -6.35
C ASP A 407 -26.87 -22.80 -6.09
N VAL A 408 -25.94 -23.72 -6.32
CA VAL A 408 -26.10 -25.16 -6.10
C VAL A 408 -25.32 -25.56 -4.86
N ILE A 409 -26.00 -26.04 -3.83
CA ILE A 409 -25.41 -26.26 -2.51
C ILE A 409 -25.39 -27.75 -2.18
N PHE A 410 -24.21 -28.25 -1.85
CA PHE A 410 -23.96 -29.64 -1.48
C PHE A 410 -23.64 -29.76 0.01
N LYS A 411 -23.75 -31.00 0.51
CA LYS A 411 -23.42 -31.33 1.89
C LYS A 411 -21.92 -31.22 2.18
N ASN A 412 -21.08 -31.72 1.27
CA ASN A 412 -19.63 -31.77 1.41
C ASN A 412 -18.91 -31.31 0.12
N GLU A 413 -17.63 -30.99 0.24
CA GLU A 413 -16.83 -30.50 -0.88
C GLU A 413 -16.65 -31.54 -2.00
N ASP A 414 -16.54 -32.82 -1.67
CA ASP A 414 -16.31 -33.85 -2.70
C ASP A 414 -17.52 -34.03 -3.62
N ALA A 415 -18.74 -33.97 -3.08
CA ALA A 415 -19.97 -33.95 -3.87
C ALA A 415 -20.06 -32.69 -4.75
N LYS A 416 -19.73 -31.52 -4.17
CA LYS A 416 -19.63 -30.24 -4.89
C LYS A 416 -18.69 -30.36 -6.10
N TYR A 417 -17.47 -30.86 -5.90
CA TYR A 417 -16.48 -30.96 -6.97
C TYR A 417 -16.86 -32.00 -8.03
N ARG A 418 -17.48 -33.14 -7.65
CA ARG A 418 -18.04 -34.09 -8.64
C ARG A 418 -19.10 -33.42 -9.51
N ALA A 419 -19.98 -32.62 -8.92
CA ALA A 419 -21.02 -31.91 -9.66
C ALA A 419 -20.46 -30.83 -10.60
N VAL A 420 -19.47 -30.06 -10.14
CA VAL A 420 -18.71 -29.10 -10.96
C VAL A 420 -18.11 -29.78 -12.19
N VAL A 421 -17.38 -30.89 -11.98
CA VAL A 421 -16.71 -31.62 -13.07
C VAL A 421 -17.71 -32.21 -14.06
N ARG A 422 -18.85 -32.70 -13.57
CA ARG A 422 -19.95 -33.19 -14.41
C ARG A 422 -20.51 -32.09 -15.32
N GLU A 423 -20.81 -30.90 -14.78
CA GLU A 423 -21.31 -29.79 -15.61
C GLU A 423 -20.26 -29.34 -16.63
N ILE A 424 -18.99 -29.22 -16.24
CA ILE A 424 -17.90 -28.87 -17.17
C ILE A 424 -17.82 -29.88 -18.31
N ALA A 425 -17.86 -31.18 -18.01
CA ALA A 425 -17.82 -32.24 -19.02
C ALA A 425 -19.02 -32.18 -19.98
N GLU A 426 -20.23 -31.95 -19.46
CA GLU A 426 -21.45 -31.82 -20.28
C GLU A 426 -21.42 -30.59 -21.19
N MET A 427 -20.86 -29.47 -20.74
CA MET A 427 -20.69 -28.27 -21.58
C MET A 427 -19.59 -28.47 -22.62
N HIS A 428 -18.48 -29.09 -22.24
CA HIS A 428 -17.38 -29.42 -23.14
C HIS A 428 -17.81 -30.37 -24.25
N GLU A 429 -18.61 -31.40 -23.94
CA GLU A 429 -19.17 -32.34 -24.93
C GLU A 429 -20.03 -31.62 -25.99
N LYS A 430 -20.75 -30.57 -25.60
CA LYS A 430 -21.52 -29.71 -26.50
C LYS A 430 -20.65 -28.70 -27.27
N GLY A 431 -19.35 -28.64 -26.98
CA GLY A 431 -18.42 -27.65 -27.53
C GLY A 431 -18.56 -26.25 -26.91
N ARG A 432 -19.32 -26.08 -25.83
CA ARG A 432 -19.51 -24.76 -25.19
C ARG A 432 -18.31 -24.44 -24.30
N PRO A 433 -17.65 -23.28 -24.45
CA PRO A 433 -16.52 -22.91 -23.59
C PRO A 433 -16.94 -22.70 -22.14
N VAL A 434 -16.03 -23.06 -21.23
CA VAL A 434 -16.22 -22.93 -19.78
C VAL A 434 -15.02 -22.23 -19.14
N LEU A 435 -15.29 -21.20 -18.35
CA LEU A 435 -14.33 -20.59 -17.44
C LEU A 435 -14.69 -20.97 -16.00
N VAL A 436 -13.77 -21.66 -15.34
CA VAL A 436 -13.91 -22.13 -13.96
C VAL A 436 -13.17 -21.16 -13.04
N GLY A 437 -13.89 -20.53 -12.12
CA GLY A 437 -13.33 -19.66 -11.09
C GLY A 437 -13.15 -20.39 -9.76
N THR A 438 -11.93 -20.37 -9.24
CA THR A 438 -11.55 -20.99 -7.96
C THR A 438 -11.03 -19.95 -6.96
N ILE A 439 -11.13 -20.27 -5.67
CA ILE A 439 -10.67 -19.40 -4.57
C ILE A 439 -9.19 -19.59 -4.22
N SER A 440 -8.59 -20.72 -4.58
CA SER A 440 -7.20 -21.04 -4.27
C SER A 440 -6.58 -21.91 -5.36
N ILE A 441 -5.24 -21.91 -5.43
CA ILE A 441 -4.46 -22.72 -6.36
C ILE A 441 -4.73 -24.22 -6.10
N ASP A 442 -4.77 -24.65 -4.84
CA ASP A 442 -5.05 -26.05 -4.48
C ASP A 442 -6.39 -26.56 -5.03
N VAL A 443 -7.42 -25.70 -5.04
CA VAL A 443 -8.72 -26.05 -5.63
C VAL A 443 -8.62 -26.10 -7.15
N SER A 444 -7.87 -25.20 -7.80
CA SER A 444 -7.61 -25.27 -9.24
C SER A 444 -6.97 -26.60 -9.63
N GLU A 445 -5.92 -27.02 -8.93
CA GLU A 445 -5.22 -28.29 -9.18
C GLU A 445 -6.13 -29.50 -8.93
N LYS A 446 -6.93 -29.48 -7.85
CA LYS A 446 -7.90 -30.55 -7.56
C LYS A 446 -8.93 -30.70 -8.69
N ILE A 447 -9.48 -29.60 -9.21
CA ILE A 447 -10.43 -29.65 -10.33
C ILE A 447 -9.73 -30.10 -11.62
N ALA A 448 -8.51 -29.62 -11.89
CA ALA A 448 -7.69 -30.01 -13.03
C ALA A 448 -7.43 -31.53 -13.06
N ASP A 449 -7.06 -32.11 -11.92
CA ASP A 449 -6.87 -33.55 -11.76
C ASP A 449 -8.16 -34.35 -12.05
N MET A 450 -9.30 -33.85 -11.57
CA MET A 450 -10.58 -34.49 -11.82
C MET A 450 -11.00 -34.41 -13.29
N LEU A 451 -10.74 -33.28 -13.96
CA LEU A 451 -10.99 -33.12 -15.40
C LEU A 451 -10.05 -33.98 -16.24
N THR A 452 -8.79 -34.12 -15.84
CA THR A 452 -7.83 -35.06 -16.47
C THR A 452 -8.36 -36.49 -16.41
N LYS A 453 -8.86 -36.93 -15.24
CA LYS A 453 -9.49 -38.26 -15.07
C LYS A 453 -10.75 -38.42 -15.92
N ALA A 454 -11.52 -37.34 -16.10
CA ALA A 454 -12.69 -37.30 -16.97
C ALA A 454 -12.33 -37.15 -18.47
N LYS A 455 -11.04 -37.05 -18.82
CA LYS A 455 -10.52 -36.84 -20.19
C LYS A 455 -11.03 -35.56 -20.85
N VAL A 456 -11.23 -34.51 -20.06
CA VAL A 456 -11.61 -33.17 -20.55
C VAL A 456 -10.34 -32.32 -20.68
N PRO A 457 -9.91 -31.93 -21.90
CA PRO A 457 -8.79 -31.02 -22.10
C PRO A 457 -9.07 -29.65 -21.47
N HIS A 458 -8.11 -29.13 -20.70
CA HIS A 458 -8.25 -27.86 -19.99
C HIS A 458 -6.90 -27.17 -19.82
N GLU A 459 -6.93 -25.88 -19.50
CA GLU A 459 -5.77 -25.10 -19.06
C GLU A 459 -5.98 -24.60 -17.64
N VAL A 460 -4.89 -24.48 -16.89
CA VAL A 460 -4.88 -23.94 -15.52
C VAL A 460 -4.04 -22.68 -15.47
N LEU A 461 -4.58 -21.63 -14.86
CA LEU A 461 -3.87 -20.38 -14.58
C LEU A 461 -3.65 -20.23 -13.07
N ASN A 462 -2.43 -19.88 -12.70
CA ASN A 462 -2.00 -19.79 -11.30
C ASN A 462 -1.49 -18.39 -10.88
N ALA A 463 -1.65 -17.37 -11.72
CA ALA A 463 -1.25 -15.96 -11.49
C ALA A 463 0.27 -15.70 -11.48
N LYS A 464 1.08 -16.51 -12.20
CA LYS A 464 2.54 -16.36 -12.24
C LYS A 464 3.06 -15.68 -13.51
N GLN A 465 2.59 -16.09 -14.70
CA GLN A 465 3.11 -15.59 -15.98
C GLN A 465 2.09 -14.72 -16.71
N HIS A 466 2.04 -13.43 -16.40
CA HIS A 466 0.97 -12.53 -16.86
C HIS A 466 0.74 -12.51 -18.39
N ALA A 467 1.80 -12.48 -19.21
CA ALA A 467 1.66 -12.47 -20.66
C ALA A 467 1.01 -13.76 -21.20
N ARG A 468 1.52 -14.92 -20.78
CA ARG A 468 0.96 -16.24 -21.15
C ARG A 468 -0.48 -16.40 -20.62
N GLU A 469 -0.75 -15.90 -19.42
CA GLU A 469 -2.09 -15.92 -18.85
C GLU A 469 -3.09 -15.08 -19.64
N ALA A 470 -2.66 -13.92 -20.13
CA ALA A 470 -3.47 -13.09 -21.00
C ALA A 470 -3.84 -13.84 -22.29
N GLU A 471 -2.89 -14.54 -22.91
CA GLU A 471 -3.15 -15.38 -24.09
C GLU A 471 -4.17 -16.49 -23.81
N ILE A 472 -4.00 -17.23 -22.70
CA ILE A 472 -4.93 -18.31 -22.32
C ILE A 472 -6.33 -17.75 -22.05
N ILE A 473 -6.44 -16.62 -21.35
CA ILE A 473 -7.73 -16.00 -21.00
C ILE A 473 -8.42 -15.44 -22.23
N THR A 474 -7.69 -14.78 -23.14
CA THR A 474 -8.26 -14.32 -24.42
C THR A 474 -8.81 -15.49 -25.24
N ALA A 475 -8.17 -16.66 -25.17
CA ALA A 475 -8.63 -17.89 -25.83
C ALA A 475 -9.74 -18.66 -25.07
N ALA A 476 -10.10 -18.26 -23.84
CA ALA A 476 -11.09 -18.98 -23.04
C ALA A 476 -12.52 -18.97 -23.65
N GLY A 477 -12.79 -18.04 -24.58
CA GLY A 477 -14.06 -17.93 -25.29
C GLY A 477 -14.16 -18.78 -26.56
N GLN A 478 -13.17 -19.60 -26.87
CA GLN A 478 -13.13 -20.43 -28.09
C GLN A 478 -13.89 -21.76 -27.90
N VAL A 479 -14.44 -22.31 -28.99
CA VAL A 479 -15.23 -23.55 -28.98
C VAL A 479 -14.50 -24.67 -28.22
N GLY A 480 -15.22 -25.29 -27.27
CA GLY A 480 -14.75 -26.42 -26.47
C GLY A 480 -13.68 -26.08 -25.43
N ARG A 481 -13.25 -24.83 -25.28
CA ARG A 481 -12.18 -24.48 -24.34
C ARG A 481 -12.66 -24.57 -22.90
N VAL A 482 -11.91 -25.27 -22.04
CA VAL A 482 -12.09 -25.27 -20.59
C VAL A 482 -10.88 -24.59 -19.97
N THR A 483 -11.12 -23.52 -19.20
CA THR A 483 -10.06 -22.73 -18.57
C THR A 483 -10.33 -22.63 -17.09
N ILE A 484 -9.36 -22.96 -16.25
CA ILE A 484 -9.45 -22.88 -14.79
C ILE A 484 -8.58 -21.73 -14.32
N ALA A 485 -9.17 -20.79 -13.59
CA ALA A 485 -8.51 -19.58 -13.14
C ALA A 485 -8.84 -19.32 -11.68
N THR A 486 -7.84 -18.91 -10.90
CA THR A 486 -8.10 -18.28 -9.60
C THR A 486 -8.78 -16.92 -9.81
N ASN A 487 -9.47 -16.41 -8.79
CA ASN A 487 -10.18 -15.12 -8.84
C ASN A 487 -9.32 -13.91 -9.25
N MET A 488 -7.99 -14.00 -9.17
CA MET A 488 -7.05 -12.95 -9.56
C MET A 488 -6.48 -13.12 -10.98
N ALA A 489 -6.53 -14.32 -11.56
CA ALA A 489 -5.92 -14.60 -12.85
C ALA A 489 -6.67 -13.92 -14.01
N GLY A 490 -5.91 -13.45 -15.01
CA GLY A 490 -6.47 -12.84 -16.22
C GLY A 490 -7.22 -11.51 -16.02
N ARG A 491 -7.04 -10.80 -14.90
CA ARG A 491 -7.58 -9.43 -14.72
C ARG A 491 -7.12 -8.51 -15.86
N GLY A 492 -7.97 -7.55 -16.25
CA GLY A 492 -7.70 -6.66 -17.39
C GLY A 492 -7.67 -7.31 -18.78
N THR A 493 -7.97 -8.61 -18.88
CA THR A 493 -7.97 -9.35 -20.16
C THR A 493 -9.39 -9.63 -20.65
N ASP A 494 -9.66 -9.30 -21.92
CA ASP A 494 -10.94 -9.50 -22.56
C ASP A 494 -11.04 -10.89 -23.20
N ILE A 495 -12.16 -11.58 -22.96
CA ILE A 495 -12.55 -12.83 -23.58
C ILE A 495 -13.52 -12.53 -24.70
N LYS A 496 -13.12 -12.84 -25.94
CA LYS A 496 -13.98 -12.75 -27.13
C LYS A 496 -14.53 -14.12 -27.47
N LEU A 497 -15.82 -14.20 -27.75
CA LEU A 497 -16.44 -15.45 -28.18
C LEU A 497 -15.96 -15.82 -29.59
N GLY A 498 -15.50 -17.07 -29.75
CA GLY A 498 -15.16 -17.62 -31.06
C GLY A 498 -16.38 -17.82 -31.97
N GLU A 499 -16.12 -18.17 -33.23
CA GLU A 499 -17.19 -18.49 -34.20
C GLU A 499 -18.06 -19.66 -33.70
N GLY A 500 -19.38 -19.56 -33.85
CA GLY A 500 -20.33 -20.60 -33.43
C GLY A 500 -20.64 -20.65 -31.92
N VAL A 501 -19.87 -19.94 -31.09
CA VAL A 501 -20.03 -20.01 -29.61
C VAL A 501 -21.30 -19.33 -29.13
N ARG A 502 -21.79 -18.29 -29.83
CA ARG A 502 -23.05 -17.61 -29.49
C ARG A 502 -24.24 -18.56 -29.59
N GLU A 503 -24.26 -19.39 -30.62
CA GLU A 503 -25.28 -20.41 -30.89
C GLU A 503 -25.26 -21.53 -29.83
N LEU A 504 -24.10 -21.78 -29.20
CA LEU A 504 -23.94 -22.69 -28.07
C LEU A 504 -24.34 -22.06 -26.72
N GLY A 505 -24.85 -20.82 -26.73
CA GLY A 505 -25.24 -20.07 -25.54
C GLY A 505 -24.13 -19.23 -24.92
N GLY A 506 -23.00 -19.04 -25.60
CA GLY A 506 -21.89 -18.21 -25.14
C GLY A 506 -21.03 -18.85 -24.05
N LEU A 507 -20.16 -18.04 -23.44
CA LEU A 507 -19.27 -18.50 -22.36
C LEU A 507 -20.07 -18.90 -21.11
N HIS A 508 -19.76 -20.08 -20.57
CA HIS A 508 -20.32 -20.55 -19.31
C HIS A 508 -19.32 -20.35 -18.16
N ILE A 509 -19.74 -19.65 -17.10
CA ILE A 509 -18.94 -19.40 -15.90
C ILE A 509 -19.34 -20.38 -14.81
N VAL A 510 -18.37 -21.13 -14.27
CA VAL A 510 -18.56 -22.04 -13.15
C VAL A 510 -17.69 -21.57 -11.99
N ALA A 511 -18.30 -21.15 -10.88
CA ALA A 511 -17.56 -20.82 -9.67
C ALA A 511 -17.62 -21.99 -8.68
N THR A 512 -16.48 -22.39 -8.11
CA THR A 512 -16.39 -23.53 -7.19
C THR A 512 -16.66 -23.19 -5.72
N SER A 513 -16.95 -21.91 -5.45
CA SER A 513 -17.37 -21.36 -4.15
C SER A 513 -17.94 -19.97 -4.38
N ARG A 514 -18.59 -19.40 -3.34
CA ARG A 514 -18.78 -17.96 -3.21
C ARG A 514 -17.55 -17.34 -2.55
N HIS A 515 -17.12 -16.19 -3.05
CA HIS A 515 -16.11 -15.37 -2.36
C HIS A 515 -16.73 -14.66 -1.15
N GLU A 516 -15.93 -14.20 -0.19
CA GLU A 516 -16.46 -13.40 0.93
C GLU A 516 -17.04 -12.04 0.49
N SER A 517 -16.50 -11.50 -0.61
CA SER A 517 -16.94 -10.26 -1.25
C SER A 517 -17.74 -10.56 -2.52
N ARG A 518 -18.93 -9.95 -2.61
CA ARG A 518 -19.84 -9.99 -3.78
C ARG A 518 -19.18 -9.41 -5.03
N ARG A 519 -18.23 -8.50 -4.84
CA ARG A 519 -17.50 -7.82 -5.90
C ARG A 519 -16.75 -8.81 -6.78
N ILE A 520 -15.98 -9.70 -6.15
CA ILE A 520 -15.19 -10.74 -6.82
C ILE A 520 -16.09 -11.72 -7.57
N ASP A 521 -17.20 -12.14 -6.96
CA ASP A 521 -18.20 -12.98 -7.65
C ASP A 521 -18.73 -12.28 -8.91
N ASN A 522 -19.07 -10.99 -8.81
CA ASN A 522 -19.61 -10.21 -9.93
C ASN A 522 -18.58 -10.00 -11.04
N GLN A 523 -17.30 -9.83 -10.69
CA GLN A 523 -16.19 -9.72 -11.64
C GLN A 523 -16.02 -11.02 -12.41
N LEU A 524 -16.09 -12.17 -11.74
CA LEU A 524 -16.05 -13.50 -12.36
C LEU A 524 -17.25 -13.70 -13.31
N ARG A 525 -18.48 -13.39 -12.86
CA ARG A 525 -19.66 -13.44 -13.74
C ARG A 525 -19.51 -12.55 -14.98
N GLY A 526 -18.96 -11.35 -14.79
CA GLY A 526 -18.71 -10.36 -15.84
C GLY A 526 -17.78 -10.83 -16.97
N ARG A 527 -17.10 -11.97 -16.81
CA ARG A 527 -16.35 -12.62 -17.90
C ARG A 527 -17.25 -13.11 -19.04
N ALA A 528 -18.54 -13.38 -18.77
CA ALA A 528 -19.56 -13.72 -19.76
C ALA A 528 -20.62 -12.61 -19.91
N GLY A 529 -21.34 -12.60 -21.03
CA GLY A 529 -22.46 -11.68 -21.26
C GLY A 529 -22.08 -10.26 -21.71
N ARG A 530 -21.00 -10.12 -22.48
CA ARG A 530 -20.42 -8.81 -22.86
C ARG A 530 -21.00 -8.30 -24.17
N GLN A 531 -21.26 -7.00 -24.30
CA GLN A 531 -21.81 -6.38 -25.52
C GLN A 531 -23.07 -7.11 -26.08
N GLY A 532 -23.92 -7.65 -25.21
CA GLY A 532 -25.11 -8.40 -25.61
C GLY A 532 -24.87 -9.85 -26.03
N ASP A 533 -23.64 -10.36 -25.89
CA ASP A 533 -23.36 -11.78 -26.06
C ASP A 533 -24.18 -12.62 -25.07
N PRO A 534 -24.63 -13.82 -25.48
CA PRO A 534 -25.19 -14.78 -24.54
C PRO A 534 -24.09 -15.30 -23.60
N GLY A 535 -24.52 -15.89 -22.51
CA GLY A 535 -23.63 -16.53 -21.55
C GLY A 535 -24.43 -17.03 -20.37
N SER A 536 -23.78 -17.74 -19.46
CA SER A 536 -24.41 -18.06 -18.18
C SER A 536 -23.39 -18.16 -17.05
N SER A 537 -23.86 -18.04 -15.81
CA SER A 537 -23.03 -18.27 -14.62
C SER A 537 -23.74 -19.16 -13.61
N ARG A 538 -22.97 -20.00 -12.91
CA ARG A 538 -23.45 -20.82 -11.80
C ARG A 538 -22.38 -20.96 -10.72
N PHE A 539 -22.82 -20.93 -9.47
CA PHE A 539 -21.96 -21.05 -8.31
C PHE A 539 -22.27 -22.36 -7.58
N TYR A 540 -21.23 -23.13 -7.29
CA TYR A 540 -21.27 -24.37 -6.56
C TYR A 540 -20.72 -24.15 -5.15
N LEU A 541 -21.48 -24.57 -4.15
CA LEU A 541 -21.12 -24.39 -2.75
C LEU A 541 -21.25 -25.71 -1.97
N SER A 542 -20.55 -25.76 -0.84
CA SER A 542 -20.61 -26.82 0.16
C SER A 542 -20.90 -26.20 1.52
N LEU A 543 -21.64 -26.89 2.39
CA LEU A 543 -21.75 -26.50 3.80
C LEU A 543 -20.40 -26.42 4.53
N GLU A 544 -19.37 -27.06 3.98
CA GLU A 544 -17.98 -27.02 4.45
C GLU A 544 -17.24 -25.74 4.03
N ASP A 545 -17.72 -25.00 3.02
CA ASP A 545 -17.08 -23.77 2.55
C ASP A 545 -17.06 -22.71 3.66
N ASP A 546 -15.98 -21.93 3.75
CA ASP A 546 -15.75 -20.95 4.82
C ASP A 546 -16.93 -20.00 5.04
N LEU A 547 -17.48 -19.45 3.95
CA LEU A 547 -18.60 -18.51 4.03
C LEU A 547 -19.85 -19.17 4.65
N LEU A 548 -20.19 -20.41 4.26
CA LEU A 548 -21.35 -21.11 4.84
C LEU A 548 -21.06 -21.61 6.25
N ARG A 549 -19.81 -21.99 6.53
CA ARG A 549 -19.33 -22.41 7.84
C ARG A 549 -19.52 -21.32 8.88
N ILE A 550 -19.11 -20.09 8.57
CA ILE A 550 -19.16 -18.91 9.45
C ILE A 550 -20.61 -18.48 9.72
N PHE A 551 -21.49 -18.51 8.71
CA PHE A 551 -22.84 -17.94 8.82
C PHE A 551 -23.97 -18.93 9.13
N GLY A 552 -23.76 -20.25 9.04
CA GLY A 552 -24.88 -21.19 9.21
C GLY A 552 -24.62 -22.66 9.55
N SER A 553 -23.37 -23.15 9.54
CA SER A 553 -23.11 -24.61 9.60
C SER A 553 -23.78 -25.35 10.76
N GLY A 554 -23.71 -24.83 11.99
CA GLY A 554 -24.19 -25.58 13.17
C GLY A 554 -25.70 -25.89 13.16
N ARG A 555 -26.53 -24.96 12.67
CA ARG A 555 -27.99 -25.18 12.59
C ARG A 555 -28.41 -25.82 11.27
N VAL A 556 -27.76 -25.44 10.17
CA VAL A 556 -28.14 -25.89 8.83
C VAL A 556 -27.73 -27.34 8.59
N SER A 557 -26.50 -27.73 8.95
CA SER A 557 -26.03 -29.12 8.81
C SER A 557 -26.91 -30.08 9.62
N GLY A 558 -27.24 -29.73 10.87
CA GLY A 558 -28.09 -30.58 11.72
C GLY A 558 -29.56 -30.69 11.27
N ILE A 559 -30.08 -29.70 10.51
CA ILE A 559 -31.39 -29.80 9.85
C ILE A 559 -31.29 -30.68 8.60
N MET A 560 -30.23 -30.51 7.79
CA MET A 560 -30.02 -31.30 6.58
C MET A 560 -29.81 -32.79 6.87
N ASP A 561 -29.05 -33.13 7.92
CA ASP A 561 -28.87 -34.52 8.37
C ASP A 561 -30.20 -35.16 8.80
N LYS A 562 -31.08 -34.40 9.45
CA LYS A 562 -32.42 -34.87 9.83
C LYS A 562 -33.37 -35.05 8.66
N LEU A 563 -33.16 -34.30 7.57
CA LEU A 563 -33.98 -34.38 6.36
C LEU A 563 -33.58 -35.55 5.45
N GLY A 564 -32.44 -36.21 5.69
CA GLY A 564 -32.02 -37.39 4.93
C GLY A 564 -31.48 -37.06 3.54
N MET A 565 -30.92 -35.87 3.34
CA MET A 565 -30.34 -35.43 2.08
C MET A 565 -29.14 -36.30 1.69
N GLU A 566 -29.20 -36.91 0.51
CA GLU A 566 -28.10 -37.71 -0.05
C GLU A 566 -26.89 -36.83 -0.36
N GLU A 567 -25.68 -37.39 -0.34
CA GLU A 567 -24.45 -36.59 -0.54
C GLU A 567 -24.43 -35.82 -1.87
N ASP A 568 -24.96 -36.44 -2.94
CA ASP A 568 -24.99 -35.87 -4.29
C ASP A 568 -26.32 -35.13 -4.63
N GLU A 569 -27.25 -35.01 -3.67
CA GLU A 569 -28.48 -34.24 -3.85
C GLU A 569 -28.20 -32.74 -3.64
N PRO A 570 -28.41 -31.87 -4.65
CA PRO A 570 -28.20 -30.44 -4.48
C PRO A 570 -29.42 -29.74 -3.87
N ILE A 571 -29.20 -28.64 -3.16
CA ILE A 571 -30.25 -27.67 -2.86
C ILE A 571 -30.06 -26.45 -3.76
N GLU A 572 -31.11 -26.13 -4.52
CA GLU A 572 -31.21 -24.93 -5.33
C GLU A 572 -32.44 -24.13 -4.92
N HIS A 573 -32.25 -22.98 -4.27
CA HIS A 573 -33.35 -22.07 -3.97
C HIS A 573 -32.88 -20.62 -3.91
N GLY A 574 -33.55 -19.73 -4.64
CA GLY A 574 -33.24 -18.28 -4.63
C GLY A 574 -33.45 -17.57 -3.28
N MET A 575 -33.91 -18.28 -2.23
CA MET A 575 -33.93 -17.77 -0.85
C MET A 575 -32.54 -17.94 -0.20
N ILE A 576 -31.86 -19.05 -0.51
CA ILE A 576 -30.55 -19.35 0.04
C ILE A 576 -29.48 -18.47 -0.63
N SER A 577 -29.53 -18.28 -1.95
CA SER A 577 -28.64 -17.32 -2.64
C SER A 577 -28.73 -15.91 -2.04
N ARG A 578 -29.95 -15.45 -1.70
CA ARG A 578 -30.14 -14.17 -0.98
C ARG A 578 -29.60 -14.17 0.44
N ALA A 579 -29.65 -15.31 1.14
CA ALA A 579 -29.06 -15.45 2.47
C ALA A 579 -27.53 -15.37 2.42
N ILE A 580 -26.91 -15.99 1.40
CA ILE A 580 -25.47 -15.93 1.12
C ILE A 580 -25.06 -14.49 0.80
N GLU A 581 -25.78 -13.79 -0.07
CA GLU A 581 -25.49 -12.36 -0.36
C GLU A 581 -25.57 -11.46 0.88
N ASN A 582 -26.52 -11.75 1.79
CA ASN A 582 -26.61 -11.03 3.06
C ASN A 582 -25.46 -11.36 4.02
N ALA A 583 -24.94 -12.60 3.98
CA ALA A 583 -23.74 -12.98 4.70
C ALA A 583 -22.51 -12.23 4.16
N GLN A 584 -22.29 -12.24 2.84
CA GLN A 584 -21.22 -11.47 2.19
C GLN A 584 -21.29 -9.98 2.56
N ARG A 585 -22.48 -9.35 2.53
CA ARG A 585 -22.66 -7.95 2.96
C ARG A 585 -22.21 -7.69 4.40
N LYS A 586 -22.39 -8.65 5.31
CA LYS A 586 -21.92 -8.52 6.69
C LYS A 586 -20.40 -8.63 6.79
N VAL A 587 -19.78 -9.53 6.01
CA VAL A 587 -18.31 -9.65 5.96
C VAL A 587 -17.69 -8.38 5.36
N GLU A 588 -18.22 -7.90 4.24
CA GLU A 588 -17.78 -6.65 3.60
C GLU A 588 -17.85 -5.47 4.59
N GLY A 589 -18.97 -5.33 5.31
CA GLY A 589 -19.12 -4.29 6.33
C GLY A 589 -18.12 -4.40 7.48
N HIS A 590 -17.84 -5.62 7.95
CA HIS A 590 -16.83 -5.85 8.98
C HIS A 590 -15.42 -5.53 8.50
N ASN A 591 -15.07 -5.96 7.28
CA ASN A 591 -13.77 -5.67 6.66
C ASN A 591 -13.58 -4.17 6.43
N PHE A 592 -14.64 -3.46 6.03
CA PHE A 592 -14.63 -2.00 5.92
C PHE A 592 -14.37 -1.33 7.27
N ASP A 593 -15.03 -1.77 8.35
CA ASP A 593 -14.81 -1.23 9.70
C ASP A 593 -13.34 -1.43 10.16
N ILE A 594 -12.74 -2.59 9.88
CA ILE A 594 -11.31 -2.86 10.17
C ILE A 594 -10.41 -1.88 9.40
N ARG A 595 -10.60 -1.75 8.09
CA ARG A 595 -9.80 -0.84 7.24
C ARG A 595 -9.94 0.62 7.66
N LYS A 596 -11.16 1.03 8.02
CA LYS A 596 -11.42 2.37 8.55
C LYS A 596 -10.64 2.61 9.83
N HIS A 597 -10.59 1.65 10.74
CA HIS A 597 -9.82 1.77 11.97
C HIS A 597 -8.31 1.81 11.72
N LEU A 598 -7.77 0.97 10.82
CA LEU A 598 -6.36 1.01 10.44
C LEU A 598 -5.95 2.37 9.84
N LEU A 599 -6.78 2.92 8.95
CA LEU A 599 -6.56 4.24 8.36
C LEU A 599 -6.46 5.35 9.43
N GLU A 600 -7.16 5.24 10.56
CA GLU A 600 -7.08 6.25 11.62
C GLU A 600 -5.71 6.30 12.32
N TYR A 601 -4.95 5.19 12.35
CA TYR A 601 -3.57 5.17 12.83
C TYR A 601 -2.63 5.71 11.74
N ASP A 602 -2.83 5.27 10.52
CA ASP A 602 -1.99 5.68 9.39
C ASP A 602 -2.13 7.17 9.07
N ASP A 603 -3.31 7.77 9.30
CA ASP A 603 -3.56 9.21 9.18
C ASP A 603 -2.71 10.05 10.17
N VAL A 604 -2.35 9.51 11.33
CA VAL A 604 -1.46 10.19 12.30
C VAL A 604 -0.06 10.26 11.74
N MET A 605 0.46 9.11 11.29
CA MET A 605 1.78 8.99 10.66
C MET A 605 1.86 9.83 9.38
N ASN A 606 0.78 9.85 8.59
CA ASN A 606 0.71 10.64 7.36
C ASN A 606 0.86 12.14 7.61
N LYS A 607 0.24 12.70 8.65
CA LYS A 607 0.38 14.13 8.96
C LYS A 607 1.81 14.51 9.33
N GLN A 608 2.49 13.64 10.09
CA GLN A 608 3.90 13.85 10.43
C GLN A 608 4.77 13.81 9.18
N ARG A 609 4.53 12.82 8.30
CA ARG A 609 5.23 12.70 7.00
C ARG A 609 5.01 13.93 6.13
N GLU A 610 3.77 14.42 6.03
CA GLU A 610 3.44 15.63 5.24
C GLU A 610 4.26 16.83 5.71
N ILE A 611 4.39 17.04 7.03
CA ILE A 611 5.20 18.13 7.59
C ILE A 611 6.67 17.95 7.22
N VAL A 612 7.25 16.78 7.48
CA VAL A 612 8.67 16.51 7.22
C VAL A 612 8.99 16.64 5.74
N TYR A 613 8.19 16.04 4.87
CA TYR A 613 8.44 16.07 3.42
C TYR A 613 8.24 17.46 2.83
N GLN A 614 7.26 18.23 3.32
CA GLN A 614 7.06 19.61 2.90
C GLN A 614 8.26 20.50 3.29
N GLN A 615 8.74 20.39 4.53
CA GLN A 615 9.93 21.11 4.98
C GLN A 615 11.16 20.73 4.15
N ARG A 616 11.37 19.43 3.91
CA ARG A 616 12.46 18.98 3.04
C ARG A 616 12.37 19.59 1.65
N TYR A 617 11.19 19.55 1.03
CA TYR A 617 10.97 20.10 -0.30
C TYR A 617 11.30 21.60 -0.35
N GLU A 618 10.90 22.38 0.66
CA GLU A 618 11.19 23.82 0.75
C GLU A 618 12.70 24.10 0.82
N VAL A 619 13.43 23.33 1.63
CA VAL A 619 14.88 23.43 1.75
C VAL A 619 15.57 23.11 0.41
N LEU A 620 15.11 22.03 -0.26
CA LEU A 620 15.61 21.60 -1.57
C LEU A 620 15.27 22.59 -2.70
N ALA A 621 14.12 23.26 -2.63
CA ALA A 621 13.66 24.25 -3.62
C ALA A 621 14.45 25.57 -3.59
N GLY A 622 15.53 25.63 -2.82
CA GLY A 622 16.42 26.78 -2.78
C GLY A 622 16.03 27.83 -1.76
N ALA A 623 15.12 27.54 -0.82
CA ALA A 623 14.79 28.46 0.26
C ALA A 623 16.05 28.89 1.03
N ASP A 624 16.15 30.17 1.35
CA ASP A 624 17.11 30.65 2.35
C ASP A 624 16.60 30.17 3.72
N VAL A 625 17.27 29.16 4.27
CA VAL A 625 16.90 28.53 5.55
C VAL A 625 17.42 29.31 6.76
N SER A 626 18.11 30.43 6.55
CA SER A 626 18.73 31.18 7.64
C SER A 626 17.70 31.70 8.64
N ALA A 627 16.51 32.10 8.17
CA ALA A 627 15.43 32.57 9.03
C ALA A 627 14.94 31.45 9.96
N GLU A 628 14.75 30.25 9.43
CA GLU A 628 14.37 29.05 10.18
C GLU A 628 15.47 28.68 11.17
N ILE A 629 16.75 28.67 10.76
CA ILE A 629 17.87 28.42 11.66
C ILE A 629 17.94 29.46 12.78
N GLN A 630 17.72 30.75 12.49
CA GLN A 630 17.67 31.78 13.52
C GLN A 630 16.47 31.59 14.48
N GLU A 631 15.33 31.10 14.00
CA GLU A 631 14.22 30.71 14.86
C GLU A 631 14.61 29.55 15.80
N MET A 632 15.27 28.50 15.27
CA MET A 632 15.79 27.39 16.09
C MET A 632 16.77 27.88 17.15
N VAL A 633 17.70 28.77 16.77
CA VAL A 633 18.64 29.39 17.71
C VAL A 633 17.88 30.14 18.80
N ASN A 634 16.92 30.99 18.45
CA ASN A 634 16.16 31.78 19.42
C ASN A 634 15.35 30.90 20.39
N ASP A 635 14.80 29.79 19.92
CA ASP A 635 14.11 28.82 20.77
C ASP A 635 15.07 28.17 21.78
N ILE A 636 16.24 27.72 21.33
CA ILE A 636 17.27 27.14 22.21
C ILE A 636 17.77 28.18 23.22
N VAL A 637 18.01 29.42 22.79
CA VAL A 637 18.41 30.53 23.67
C VAL A 637 17.35 30.80 24.74
N ARG A 638 16.07 30.84 24.36
CA ARG A 638 14.97 31.03 25.31
C ARG A 638 14.90 29.89 26.33
N ASN A 639 15.06 28.64 25.88
CA ASN A 639 15.04 27.47 26.74
C ASN A 639 16.19 27.50 27.75
N LEU A 640 17.42 27.78 27.32
CA LEU A 640 18.58 27.92 28.21
C LEU A 640 18.43 29.09 29.18
N ALA A 641 17.96 30.25 28.72
CA ALA A 641 17.72 31.38 29.60
C ALA A 641 16.69 31.03 30.69
N SER A 642 15.63 30.30 30.33
CA SER A 642 14.60 29.86 31.27
C SER A 642 15.09 28.79 32.24
N GLU A 643 16.02 27.94 31.81
CA GLU A 643 16.63 26.88 32.63
C GLU A 643 17.52 27.48 33.72
N PHE A 644 18.27 28.54 33.41
CA PHE A 644 19.27 29.12 34.32
C PHE A 644 18.84 30.40 35.04
N SER A 645 17.69 30.99 34.70
CA SER A 645 17.12 32.11 35.46
C SER A 645 16.22 31.61 36.59
N ASP A 646 16.56 31.91 37.84
CA ASP A 646 15.67 31.68 39.00
C ASP A 646 15.31 33.02 39.67
N GLU A 647 14.05 33.44 39.52
CA GLU A 647 13.53 34.68 40.13
C GLU A 647 13.53 34.67 41.67
N ARG A 648 13.78 33.52 42.30
CA ARG A 648 13.86 33.37 43.76
C ARG A 648 15.25 33.69 44.30
N LEU A 649 16.26 33.75 43.44
CA LEU A 649 17.66 33.99 43.78
C LEU A 649 18.10 35.37 43.27
N ASP A 650 19.16 35.90 43.87
CA ASP A 650 19.89 37.00 43.23
C ASP A 650 20.51 36.49 41.93
N SER A 651 20.58 37.32 40.89
CA SER A 651 21.13 36.90 39.60
C SER A 651 22.62 36.55 39.68
N LEU A 652 23.34 37.04 40.69
CA LEU A 652 24.72 36.59 40.99
C LEU A 652 24.80 35.14 41.47
N ASP A 653 23.73 34.65 42.09
CA ASP A 653 23.64 33.31 42.67
C ASP A 653 23.02 32.28 41.71
N TRP A 654 22.70 32.67 40.48
CA TRP A 654 22.28 31.73 39.43
C TRP A 654 23.41 30.74 39.09
N ASP A 655 23.05 29.58 38.53
CA ASP A 655 24.02 28.56 38.11
C ASP A 655 24.73 28.98 36.80
N TRP A 656 25.62 29.96 36.91
CA TRP A 656 26.44 30.46 35.81
C TRP A 656 27.41 29.40 35.27
N ALA A 657 27.85 28.46 36.11
CA ALA A 657 28.75 27.40 35.69
C ALA A 657 28.02 26.43 34.76
N GLY A 658 26.85 25.93 35.18
CA GLY A 658 25.97 25.11 34.34
C GLY A 658 25.55 25.83 33.06
N CYS A 659 25.22 27.13 33.16
CA CYS A 659 24.89 27.94 31.99
C CYS A 659 26.03 27.97 30.95
N LEU A 660 27.27 28.22 31.40
CA LEU A 660 28.44 28.24 30.51
C LEU A 660 28.74 26.86 29.89
N GLU A 661 28.56 25.77 30.63
CA GLU A 661 28.70 24.41 30.11
C GLU A 661 27.68 24.12 29.01
N ARG A 662 26.40 24.45 29.24
CA ARG A 662 25.33 24.26 28.26
C ARG A 662 25.49 25.15 27.02
N LEU A 663 25.98 26.38 27.17
CA LEU A 663 26.32 27.26 26.04
C LEU A 663 27.47 26.70 25.20
N GLN A 664 28.47 26.12 25.85
CA GLN A 664 29.57 25.46 25.13
C GLN A 664 29.08 24.23 24.37
N GLU A 665 28.19 23.43 24.95
CA GLU A 665 27.62 22.24 24.31
C GLU A 665 26.69 22.58 23.13
N ALA A 666 25.80 23.56 23.32
CA ALA A 666 24.80 23.93 22.32
C ALA A 666 25.37 24.80 21.20
N PHE A 667 26.23 25.77 21.52
CA PHE A 667 26.69 26.79 20.56
C PHE A 667 28.20 26.91 20.42
N SER A 668 28.99 26.10 21.13
CA SER A 668 30.46 26.21 21.11
C SER A 668 30.98 27.61 21.47
N VAL A 669 30.33 28.27 22.44
CA VAL A 669 30.73 29.58 22.98
C VAL A 669 31.02 29.52 24.47
N GLN A 670 32.03 30.28 24.90
CA GLN A 670 32.35 30.52 26.32
C GLN A 670 32.53 32.02 26.56
N PRO A 671 31.43 32.76 26.80
CA PRO A 671 31.53 34.18 27.09
C PRO A 671 32.14 34.44 28.47
N GLU A 672 33.00 35.47 28.55
CA GLU A 672 33.51 35.98 29.82
C GLU A 672 32.59 37.10 30.34
N TRP A 673 31.50 36.73 31.03
CA TRP A 673 30.63 37.72 31.67
C TRP A 673 31.21 38.14 33.03
N SER A 674 31.43 39.45 33.23
CA SER A 674 31.86 40.02 34.51
C SER A 674 30.78 39.95 35.59
N GLU A 675 31.14 40.10 36.86
CA GLU A 675 30.18 40.22 37.96
C GLU A 675 29.16 41.34 37.69
N GLU A 676 29.61 42.50 37.21
CA GLU A 676 28.75 43.63 36.81
C GLU A 676 27.72 43.26 35.74
N THR A 677 28.06 42.36 34.82
CA THR A 677 27.15 41.88 33.77
C THR A 677 26.08 40.94 34.33
N ARG A 678 26.39 40.28 35.46
CA ARG A 678 25.54 39.27 36.13
C ARG A 678 24.69 39.86 37.26
N THR A 679 24.96 41.08 37.72
CA THR A 679 24.23 41.72 38.82
C THR A 679 22.89 42.31 38.36
N ASP A 680 21.84 42.12 39.15
CA ASP A 680 20.51 42.74 38.99
C ASP A 680 19.83 42.52 37.62
N ILE A 681 20.13 41.40 36.94
CA ILE A 681 19.51 41.05 35.66
C ILE A 681 18.32 40.11 35.85
N LYS A 682 17.39 40.07 34.88
CA LYS A 682 16.28 39.11 34.85
C LYS A 682 16.38 38.20 33.64
N PHE A 683 15.39 37.32 33.49
CA PHE A 683 15.28 36.38 32.38
C PHE A 683 15.47 37.06 31.01
N GLU A 684 14.83 38.21 30.78
CA GLU A 684 14.90 38.93 29.51
C GLU A 684 16.33 39.39 29.20
N GLU A 685 17.03 39.94 30.19
CA GLU A 685 18.43 40.37 30.06
C GLU A 685 19.39 39.18 29.89
N LEU A 686 19.18 38.06 30.59
CA LEU A 686 19.97 36.83 30.38
C LEU A 686 19.78 36.28 28.97
N ARG A 687 18.53 36.22 28.50
CA ARG A 687 18.21 35.83 27.13
C ARG A 687 18.94 36.72 26.13
N ASP A 688 18.91 38.04 26.33
CA ASP A 688 19.55 38.98 25.42
C ASP A 688 21.10 38.88 25.46
N LEU A 689 21.69 38.61 26.64
CA LEU A 689 23.12 38.33 26.77
C LEU A 689 23.52 37.07 25.99
N ILE A 690 22.78 35.97 26.16
CA ILE A 690 23.02 34.72 25.43
C ILE A 690 22.83 34.95 23.93
N ALA A 691 21.71 35.56 23.52
CA ALA A 691 21.40 35.85 22.12
C ALA A 691 22.50 36.71 21.48
N GLY A 692 23.03 37.71 22.19
CA GLY A 692 24.11 38.56 21.71
C GLY A 692 25.40 37.78 21.41
N VAL A 693 25.80 36.88 22.31
CA VAL A 693 27.00 36.04 22.15
C VAL A 693 26.83 35.05 21.01
N VAL A 694 25.68 34.37 20.94
CA VAL A 694 25.38 33.40 19.88
C VAL A 694 25.29 34.07 18.51
N ALA A 695 24.61 35.23 18.43
CA ALA A 695 24.52 36.01 17.20
C ALA A 695 25.89 36.53 16.75
N GLN A 696 26.79 36.88 17.68
CA GLN A 696 28.17 37.21 17.34
C GLN A 696 28.90 36.02 16.75
N LYS A 697 28.85 34.85 17.40
CA LYS A 697 29.49 33.63 16.91
C LYS A 697 29.01 33.23 15.52
N TYR A 698 27.70 33.31 15.29
CA TYR A 698 27.09 33.02 14.00
C TYR A 698 27.56 33.99 12.90
N ARG A 699 27.62 35.30 13.20
CA ARG A 699 28.13 36.32 12.25
C ARG A 699 29.60 36.09 11.91
N GLU A 700 30.44 35.78 12.89
CA GLU A 700 31.86 35.48 12.67
C GLU A 700 32.02 34.26 11.75
N GLN A 701 31.23 33.20 11.97
CA GLN A 701 31.22 32.01 11.11
C GLN A 701 30.77 32.33 9.67
N GLU A 702 29.72 33.14 9.51
CA GLU A 702 29.24 33.57 8.18
C GLU A 702 30.27 34.44 7.45
N GLU A 703 30.96 35.34 8.17
CA GLU A 703 32.03 36.17 7.60
C GLU A 703 33.25 35.33 7.16
N GLU A 704 33.59 34.28 7.92
CA GLU A 704 34.70 33.37 7.59
C GLU A 704 34.38 32.44 6.41
N ASN A 705 33.16 31.90 6.35
CA ASN A 705 32.72 30.99 5.29
C ASN A 705 32.33 31.73 4.00
N GLY A 706 31.78 32.94 4.13
CA GLY A 706 31.07 33.64 3.06
C GLY A 706 29.59 33.22 3.01
N ALA A 707 28.71 34.17 2.64
CA ALA A 707 27.26 33.98 2.70
C ALA A 707 26.76 32.77 1.88
N ASP A 708 27.19 32.61 0.63
CA ASP A 708 26.70 31.51 -0.23
C ASP A 708 27.08 30.13 0.34
N THR A 709 28.35 29.97 0.75
CA THR A 709 28.86 28.75 1.38
C THR A 709 28.17 28.47 2.72
N GLN A 710 27.89 29.51 3.51
CA GLN A 710 27.13 29.38 4.76
C GLN A 710 25.71 28.87 4.50
N ARG A 711 24.99 29.38 3.49
CA ARG A 711 23.63 28.91 3.16
C ARG A 711 23.62 27.47 2.64
N GLN A 712 24.62 27.06 1.86
CA GLN A 712 24.74 25.66 1.44
C GLN A 712 25.00 24.72 2.62
N LEU A 713 25.94 25.08 3.50
CA LEU A 713 26.25 24.32 4.71
C LEU A 713 25.00 24.10 5.58
N GLU A 714 24.22 25.15 5.80
CA GLU A 714 22.97 25.11 6.57
C GLU A 714 21.97 24.12 5.97
N LYS A 715 21.77 24.15 4.64
CA LYS A 715 20.88 23.22 3.94
C LYS A 715 21.32 21.77 4.10
N ILE A 716 22.62 21.51 3.90
CA ILE A 716 23.18 20.15 3.99
C ILE A 716 22.96 19.57 5.38
N LEU A 717 23.34 20.33 6.42
CA LEU A 717 23.21 19.90 7.81
C LEU A 717 21.75 19.70 8.21
N LEU A 718 20.87 20.63 7.83
CA LEU A 718 19.43 20.53 8.11
C LEU A 718 18.84 19.25 7.51
N LEU A 719 19.06 19.02 6.21
CA LEU A 719 18.53 17.84 5.53
C LEU A 719 19.10 16.54 6.13
N GLN A 720 20.41 16.49 6.41
CA GLN A 720 21.07 15.31 6.96
C GLN A 720 20.53 14.93 8.35
N VAL A 721 20.37 15.92 9.24
CA VAL A 721 19.84 15.69 10.59
C VAL A 721 18.37 15.27 10.53
N VAL A 722 17.56 15.95 9.72
CA VAL A 722 16.15 15.59 9.53
C VAL A 722 16.02 14.16 8.98
N ASP A 723 16.83 13.79 7.98
CA ASP A 723 16.78 12.45 7.36
C ASP A 723 17.14 11.33 8.35
N GLY A 724 18.19 11.52 9.14
CA GLY A 724 18.61 10.54 10.15
C GLY A 724 17.52 10.34 11.21
N LEU A 725 17.13 11.44 11.87
CA LEU A 725 16.15 11.37 12.96
C LEU A 725 14.75 10.95 12.48
N TRP A 726 14.41 11.22 11.22
CA TRP A 726 13.14 10.75 10.65
C TRP A 726 13.09 9.23 10.50
N LYS A 727 14.20 8.58 10.09
CA LYS A 727 14.29 7.11 10.03
C LYS A 727 14.07 6.50 11.42
N ASP A 728 14.71 7.05 12.45
CA ASP A 728 14.57 6.60 13.84
C ASP A 728 13.14 6.82 14.37
N HIS A 729 12.52 7.94 13.98
CA HIS A 729 11.14 8.23 14.33
C HIS A 729 10.16 7.24 13.68
N LEU A 730 10.37 6.86 12.41
CA LEU A 730 9.55 5.84 11.74
C LEU A 730 9.60 4.51 12.50
N LEU A 731 10.80 4.09 12.92
CA LEU A 731 10.97 2.89 13.73
C LEU A 731 10.26 3.00 15.09
N SER A 732 10.41 4.13 15.77
CA SER A 732 9.73 4.40 17.05
C SER A 732 8.20 4.34 16.91
N MET A 733 7.68 4.83 15.78
CA MET A 733 6.25 4.78 15.46
C MET A 733 5.75 3.36 15.16
N ASP A 734 6.57 2.52 14.52
CA ASP A 734 6.28 1.10 14.31
C ASP A 734 6.18 0.36 15.66
N TYR A 735 7.17 0.56 16.55
CA TYR A 735 7.14 0.00 17.92
C TYR A 735 5.93 0.47 18.74
N LEU A 736 5.59 1.77 18.64
CA LEU A 736 4.41 2.32 19.30
C LEU A 736 3.12 1.64 18.81
N LYS A 737 2.97 1.47 17.49
CA LYS A 737 1.76 0.86 16.88
C LYS A 737 1.56 -0.59 17.33
N GLU A 738 2.64 -1.34 17.51
CA GLU A 738 2.60 -2.72 18.02
C GLU A 738 2.24 -2.79 19.51
N GLY A 739 2.86 -1.93 20.33
CA GLY A 739 2.69 -1.94 21.78
C GLY A 739 1.35 -1.37 22.28
N ILE A 740 0.73 -0.46 21.51
CA ILE A 740 -0.43 0.32 22.00
C ILE A 740 -1.68 -0.53 22.26
N GLY A 741 -1.80 -1.69 21.63
CA GLY A 741 -2.92 -2.61 21.84
C GLY A 741 -3.11 -3.03 23.30
N LEU A 742 -2.00 -3.11 24.06
CA LEU A 742 -2.01 -3.46 25.49
C LEU A 742 -2.73 -2.41 26.35
N ARG A 743 -2.84 -1.15 25.90
CA ARG A 743 -3.59 -0.10 26.61
C ARG A 743 -5.09 -0.39 26.67
N GLY A 744 -5.61 -1.22 25.77
CA GLY A 744 -7.02 -1.66 25.76
C GLY A 744 -7.42 -2.41 27.04
N TYR A 745 -6.49 -3.11 27.69
CA TYR A 745 -6.74 -3.78 28.97
C TYR A 745 -7.03 -2.79 30.10
N GLY A 746 -6.49 -1.57 30.04
CA GLY A 746 -6.73 -0.48 31.00
C GLY A 746 -8.01 0.32 30.75
N GLN A 747 -8.95 -0.17 29.93
CA GLN A 747 -10.16 0.55 29.50
C GLN A 747 -9.90 1.89 28.79
N LYS A 748 -8.67 2.10 28.29
CA LYS A 748 -8.33 3.24 27.45
C LYS A 748 -8.58 2.91 25.99
N ASN A 749 -8.88 3.93 25.19
CA ASN A 749 -9.01 3.76 23.74
C ASN A 749 -7.60 3.76 23.11
N PRO A 750 -7.12 2.64 22.52
CA PRO A 750 -5.76 2.55 21.99
C PRO A 750 -5.44 3.61 20.94
N LEU A 751 -6.41 4.03 20.11
CA LEU A 751 -6.21 5.06 19.08
C LEU A 751 -5.95 6.43 19.69
N ASN A 752 -6.61 6.77 20.81
CA ASN A 752 -6.40 8.04 21.47
C ASN A 752 -5.05 8.10 22.18
N GLU A 753 -4.63 6.99 22.80
CA GLU A 753 -3.30 6.88 23.40
C GLU A 753 -2.22 6.93 22.30
N TYR A 754 -2.42 6.22 21.18
CA TYR A 754 -1.53 6.28 20.01
C TYR A 754 -1.35 7.73 19.51
N LYS A 755 -2.44 8.48 19.33
CA LYS A 755 -2.39 9.89 18.90
C LYS A 755 -1.61 10.78 19.87
N ARG A 756 -1.77 10.56 21.18
CA ARG A 756 -1.09 11.34 22.20
C ARG A 756 0.40 11.02 22.24
N GLU A 757 0.76 9.73 22.31
CA GLU A 757 2.15 9.29 22.37
C GLU A 757 2.89 9.63 21.06
N ALA A 758 2.25 9.43 19.90
CA ALA A 758 2.81 9.84 18.60
C ALA A 758 3.05 11.36 18.50
N PHE A 759 2.18 12.19 19.07
CA PHE A 759 2.38 13.63 19.12
C PHE A 759 3.57 14.02 20.01
N GLN A 760 3.76 13.32 21.13
CA GLN A 760 4.90 13.54 22.03
C GLN A 760 6.22 13.13 21.36
N LEU A 761 6.26 11.95 20.71
CA LEU A 761 7.41 11.50 19.92
C LEU A 761 7.77 12.50 18.82
N PHE A 762 6.77 12.99 18.08
CA PHE A 762 7.01 13.97 17.02
C PHE A 762 7.48 15.33 17.56
N GLY A 763 6.96 15.77 18.70
CA GLY A 763 7.45 16.97 19.38
C GLY A 763 8.92 16.83 19.80
N HIS A 764 9.28 15.67 20.35
CA HIS A 764 10.67 15.35 20.69
C HIS A 764 11.57 15.34 19.46
N LEU A 765 11.15 14.69 18.36
CA LEU A 765 11.85 14.72 17.07
C LEU A 765 12.16 16.15 16.63
N MET A 766 11.16 17.05 16.63
CA MET A 766 11.35 18.43 16.20
C MET A 766 12.33 19.20 17.09
N GLU A 767 12.30 19.01 18.42
CA GLU A 767 13.26 19.65 19.33
C GLU A 767 14.68 19.08 19.18
N THR A 768 14.82 17.78 18.94
CA THR A 768 16.10 17.14 18.65
C THR A 768 16.67 17.63 17.32
N VAL A 769 15.84 17.79 16.28
CA VAL A 769 16.26 18.40 15.00
C VAL A 769 16.82 19.80 15.24
N LYS A 770 16.09 20.67 15.96
CA LYS A 770 16.55 22.05 16.25
C LYS A 770 17.91 22.06 16.93
N SER A 771 18.03 21.32 18.04
CA SER A 771 19.24 21.30 18.85
C SER A 771 20.44 20.69 18.11
N GLN A 772 20.23 19.60 17.38
CA GLN A 772 21.30 18.92 16.65
C GLN A 772 21.75 19.71 15.42
N VAL A 773 20.85 20.34 14.67
CA VAL A 773 21.21 21.22 13.54
C VAL A 773 22.06 22.39 14.02
N VAL A 774 21.59 23.11 15.05
CA VAL A 774 22.30 24.29 15.58
C VAL A 774 23.64 23.89 16.19
N SER A 775 23.69 22.83 17.01
CA SER A 775 24.95 22.38 17.61
C SER A 775 25.94 21.90 16.56
N SER A 776 25.47 21.18 15.53
CA SER A 776 26.31 20.76 14.41
C SER A 776 26.86 21.97 13.66
N LEU A 777 26.00 22.92 13.29
CA LEU A 777 26.39 24.14 12.58
C LEU A 777 27.43 24.94 13.35
N MET A 778 27.21 25.19 14.65
CA MET A 778 28.11 26.01 15.47
C MET A 778 29.47 25.35 15.76
N ARG A 779 29.56 24.01 15.65
CA ARG A 779 30.81 23.24 15.80
C ARG A 779 31.66 23.24 14.54
N VAL A 780 31.05 23.50 13.37
CA VAL A 780 31.75 23.51 12.09
C VAL A 780 32.77 24.66 12.07
N ARG A 781 34.03 24.32 11.74
CA ARG A 781 35.12 25.30 11.53
C ARG A 781 34.97 25.97 10.16
N VAL A 782 35.90 26.89 9.81
CA VAL A 782 35.94 27.50 8.46
C VAL A 782 35.79 26.44 7.38
N VAL A 783 34.75 26.58 6.57
CA VAL A 783 34.44 25.75 5.40
C VAL A 783 34.66 26.60 4.16
N HIS A 784 35.45 26.11 3.22
CA HIS A 784 35.56 26.73 1.91
C HIS A 784 34.57 26.10 0.93
N GLU A 785 34.26 26.78 -0.17
CA GLU A 785 33.39 26.27 -1.25
C GLU A 785 33.75 24.84 -1.67
N ASN A 786 35.05 24.57 -1.90
CA ASN A 786 35.55 23.22 -2.24
C ASN A 786 35.27 22.16 -1.15
N ASP A 787 35.14 22.55 0.12
CA ASP A 787 34.81 21.62 1.21
C ASP A 787 33.32 21.29 1.21
N VAL A 788 32.44 22.26 0.90
CA VAL A 788 31.00 22.04 0.70
C VAL A 788 30.76 21.13 -0.50
N ASP A 789 31.38 21.43 -1.65
CA ASP A 789 31.28 20.59 -2.85
C ASP A 789 31.72 19.14 -2.57
N ARG A 790 32.79 18.96 -1.80
CA ARG A 790 33.26 17.62 -1.38
C ARG A 790 32.24 16.95 -0.45
N MET A 791 31.65 17.68 0.49
CA MET A 791 30.60 17.14 1.37
C MET A 791 29.37 16.70 0.58
N GLU A 792 28.94 17.48 -0.41
CA GLU A 792 27.84 17.14 -1.31
C GLU A 792 28.19 15.90 -2.15
N GLU A 793 29.38 15.85 -2.76
CA GLU A 793 29.81 14.70 -3.56
C GLU A 793 29.95 13.41 -2.73
N GLU A 794 30.51 13.50 -1.52
CA GLU A 794 30.60 12.36 -0.59
C GLU A 794 29.21 11.86 -0.16
N ARG A 795 28.29 12.79 0.13
CA ARG A 795 26.90 12.47 0.46
C ARG A 795 26.20 11.81 -0.72
N ARG A 796 26.37 12.34 -1.94
CA ARG A 796 25.80 11.77 -3.17
C ARG A 796 26.33 10.36 -3.40
N ARG A 797 27.64 10.14 -3.27
CA ARG A 797 28.25 8.82 -3.44
C ARG A 797 27.73 7.80 -2.41
N ARG A 798 27.66 8.17 -1.13
CA ARG A 798 27.13 7.29 -0.08
C ARG A 798 25.67 6.93 -0.31
N HIS A 799 24.88 7.89 -0.76
CA HIS A 799 23.46 7.67 -1.03
C HIS A 799 23.22 6.88 -2.32
N GLU A 800 23.98 7.12 -3.39
CA GLU A 800 23.94 6.26 -4.58
C GLU A 800 24.29 4.81 -4.21
N GLU A 801 25.30 4.59 -3.36
CA GLU A 801 25.67 3.27 -2.83
C GLU A 801 24.54 2.66 -1.96
N GLU A 802 23.89 3.45 -1.10
CA GLU A 802 22.74 3.03 -0.27
C GLU A 802 21.51 2.68 -1.13
N MET A 803 21.16 3.55 -2.09
CA MET A 803 20.03 3.40 -2.99
C MET A 803 20.20 2.22 -3.95
N GLN A 804 21.42 1.96 -4.45
CA GLN A 804 21.69 0.76 -5.25
C GLN A 804 21.49 -0.52 -4.43
N ARG A 805 21.87 -0.52 -3.15
CA ARG A 805 21.61 -1.65 -2.24
C ARG A 805 20.11 -1.82 -1.97
N ILE A 806 19.40 -0.72 -1.72
CA ILE A 806 17.95 -0.71 -1.49
C ILE A 806 17.20 -1.20 -2.74
N GLN A 807 17.56 -0.73 -3.94
CA GLN A 807 16.90 -1.11 -5.18
C GLN A 807 17.03 -2.61 -5.47
N ALA A 808 18.10 -3.25 -5.01
CA ALA A 808 18.26 -4.71 -5.05
C ALA A 808 17.40 -5.46 -4.02
N LEU A 809 16.87 -4.78 -2.99
CA LEU A 809 16.05 -5.34 -1.91
C LEU A 809 14.54 -5.08 -2.08
N VAL A 810 14.13 -4.08 -2.87
CA VAL A 810 12.70 -3.83 -3.15
C VAL A 810 12.15 -5.04 -3.91
N PRO A 811 11.18 -5.79 -3.35
CA PRO A 811 10.59 -6.92 -4.06
C PRO A 811 9.95 -6.41 -5.35
N ALA A 812 10.27 -7.06 -6.47
CA ALA A 812 9.49 -6.86 -7.69
C ALA A 812 8.04 -7.22 -7.37
N GLY A 813 7.13 -6.25 -7.46
CA GLY A 813 5.71 -6.51 -7.28
C GLY A 813 5.29 -7.60 -8.25
N ASN A 814 5.02 -8.81 -7.75
CA ASN A 814 4.57 -9.96 -8.52
C ASN A 814 5.41 -10.32 -9.76
N ALA A 815 6.75 -10.24 -9.70
CA ALA A 815 7.60 -10.85 -10.74
C ALA A 815 8.21 -12.17 -10.23
N ASP A 816 7.83 -13.26 -10.90
CA ASP A 816 8.53 -14.53 -11.06
C ASP A 816 9.44 -15.00 -9.90
N GLU A 817 8.87 -15.25 -8.71
CA GLU A 817 9.50 -16.22 -7.80
C GLU A 817 9.33 -17.63 -8.39
N GLU A 818 10.32 -18.09 -9.15
CA GLU A 818 10.53 -19.50 -9.45
C GLU A 818 10.82 -20.27 -8.15
N HIS A 819 9.78 -20.57 -7.36
CA HIS A 819 9.94 -21.55 -6.31
C HIS A 819 10.25 -22.92 -6.92
N GLN A 820 11.42 -23.45 -6.55
CA GLN A 820 11.80 -24.84 -6.80
C GLN A 820 10.64 -25.78 -6.44
N GLN A 821 10.28 -26.66 -7.37
CA GLN A 821 9.17 -27.60 -7.21
C GLN A 821 9.29 -28.34 -5.87
N PRO A 822 8.24 -28.36 -5.02
CA PRO A 822 8.32 -29.05 -3.75
C PRO A 822 8.49 -30.55 -3.99
N ALA A 823 9.66 -31.09 -3.59
CA ALA A 823 9.89 -32.53 -3.61
C ALA A 823 8.77 -33.23 -2.80
N HIS A 824 8.04 -34.12 -3.49
CA HIS A 824 6.94 -34.91 -2.94
C HIS A 824 7.47 -35.78 -1.81
N VAL A 825 7.24 -35.38 -0.55
CA VAL A 825 7.53 -36.22 0.61
C VAL A 825 6.19 -36.74 1.11
N ASP A 826 6.00 -38.06 1.01
CA ASP A 826 4.82 -38.77 1.50
C ASP A 826 4.58 -38.42 2.98
N LYS A 827 3.57 -37.57 3.23
CA LYS A 827 3.21 -37.13 4.58
C LYS A 827 2.71 -38.31 5.41
N ILE A 828 3.31 -38.50 6.58
CA ILE A 828 2.88 -39.53 7.54
C ILE A 828 1.58 -39.06 8.22
N GLY A 829 0.45 -39.66 7.83
CA GLY A 829 -0.86 -39.30 8.37
C GLY A 829 -0.94 -39.46 9.89
N ARG A 830 -1.54 -38.50 10.61
CA ARG A 830 -1.59 -38.49 12.10
C ARG A 830 -2.11 -39.78 12.75
N ASN A 831 -2.88 -40.59 12.02
CA ASN A 831 -3.44 -41.86 12.47
C ASN A 831 -2.67 -43.11 12.01
N THR A 832 -1.62 -43.00 11.19
CA THR A 832 -0.79 -44.14 10.76
C THR A 832 0.12 -44.61 11.90
N PRO A 833 0.61 -45.87 11.85
CA PRO A 833 1.64 -46.36 12.77
C PRO A 833 2.84 -45.42 12.77
N CYS A 834 3.32 -45.06 13.96
CA CYS A 834 4.44 -44.15 14.13
C CYS A 834 5.71 -44.80 13.56
N PRO A 835 6.49 -44.08 12.72
CA PRO A 835 7.68 -44.63 12.04
C PRO A 835 8.80 -45.04 13.01
N CYS A 836 8.78 -44.56 14.26
CA CYS A 836 9.75 -44.98 15.29
C CYS A 836 9.58 -46.45 15.76
N GLY A 837 8.63 -47.19 15.21
CA GLY A 837 8.40 -48.60 15.56
C GLY A 837 7.66 -48.81 16.89
N SER A 838 7.13 -47.75 17.50
CA SER A 838 6.46 -47.84 18.82
C SER A 838 5.13 -48.61 18.82
N GLY A 839 4.61 -48.99 17.65
CA GLY A 839 3.27 -49.59 17.48
C GLY A 839 2.11 -48.63 17.77
N LYS A 840 2.38 -47.39 18.21
CA LYS A 840 1.37 -46.36 18.49
C LYS A 840 1.07 -45.55 17.23
N LYS A 841 -0.09 -44.88 17.18
CA LYS A 841 -0.39 -43.89 16.13
C LYS A 841 0.56 -42.69 16.24
N TYR A 842 0.98 -42.09 15.12
CA TYR A 842 1.92 -40.96 15.11
C TYR A 842 1.54 -39.84 16.11
N LYS A 843 0.28 -39.40 16.13
CA LYS A 843 -0.23 -38.36 17.05
C LYS A 843 -0.20 -38.71 18.56
N LYS A 844 0.08 -39.98 18.89
CA LYS A 844 0.17 -40.50 20.27
C LYS A 844 1.60 -40.89 20.64
N CYS A 845 2.56 -40.61 19.75
CA CYS A 845 3.98 -40.91 19.92
C CYS A 845 4.82 -39.70 19.49
N CYS A 846 5.57 -39.78 18.38
CA CYS A 846 6.44 -38.68 17.93
C CYS A 846 5.67 -37.41 17.57
N GLY A 847 4.40 -37.51 17.17
CA GLY A 847 3.53 -36.35 16.93
C GLY A 847 2.69 -35.94 18.13
N LYS A 848 3.08 -36.32 19.35
CA LYS A 848 2.42 -35.89 20.58
C LYS A 848 3.03 -34.55 21.01
N LEU A 849 2.30 -33.45 20.77
CA LEU A 849 2.63 -32.14 21.33
C LEU A 849 2.59 -32.28 22.86
N SER A 850 3.74 -32.03 23.51
CA SER A 850 3.93 -32.15 24.97
C SER A 850 3.05 -31.19 25.73
#